data_AF-A0A1Q3DYW5-F1
#
_entry.id   AF-A0A1Q3DYW5-F1
#
_cell.length_a   1.000
_cell.length_b   1.000
_cell.length_c   1.000
_cell.angle_alpha   90.00
_cell.angle_beta   90.00
_cell.angle_gamma   90.00
#
_symmetry.space_group_name_H-M   'P 1'
#
loop_
_entity.id
_entity.type
_entity.pdbx_description
1 polymer ?
#
loop_
_entity_poly.entity_id
_entity_poly.type
_entity_poly.pdbx_seq_one_letter_code
_entity_poly.pdbx_strand_id
1 'polypeptide(L)'
;MSSKAKPQTLTPLAAALAGALGACFSTAVVYPLDVAKTRIQALPKSKGKDDSSMFALIIRIFRKEGLLALYSGFGATMLNTFSMQYAYFFFYSFVRNSYISRITRKLPKGSKAPALSTAAELLLGAAAGALAQIFTIPVSVIATRQQVGRVTKPSSITLPSNASEVSELNAQSDDSFMAVAREIVEEEGVAGLWLGIKPGLVLTVNPAITYGMYERVKSLLLLAKAKGGSSDKMTAWQSFVVGSLSKTLATIVTYPYIMAKVRIQARSADIHDDDPKDIPPPHTYHHSRSKHPGALDVLGKVFKREGFFGWYQGMEAQIVKAVLSQALLFMSKEQFEKWTLAFIVLTKAKAVIEAKRAERDRLIASAPELSVRHNQFLKAGAHEIVSRIEKGDWTAREVVEAYISQAAKAHIATNCLTEVLFQQALKLAEELDAEFAVTKKLRGPLHGVPFSAKDQFNIAGFDTSIGFTTWANRPATTDAVLVSQLISLGAIPIAKTNVPQTMFSFECNNPLWGRTTNPYNSKYTCGGSSGGEAALLAMDGSAFGIGSDVGGSLRIPAAYCGVYGLKPSFGRVSKAGAQSANPAFEGIKSVTGPMARNVNDLELFCQAIFGLQDETHSDYTFVPMPYRRPDLPKRLKFGYYTADGFAKASPAAARAVMETVEALKAQDHECIEIEIPDVSDSLEIYLALVSADGYKRMTSPIGPDPMEPSLFLPVYGSRIPVQAMPQIPHGGSTTVNSLVVITHVDAHKDQITEAWTSPNSSKRSVLMEQRLYTAANPMYNPIEMDCMPVSVQIVGKKWEDEKVVAMMTIVDDILGPNRGFGPRGFVNHVTS
;
A
#
# COMPACT_ATOMS: atom_id res chain seq x y z
N MET A 1 -2.19 15.14 20.33
CA MET A 1 -1.06 15.96 19.81
C MET A 1 -0.62 15.37 18.47
N SER A 2 -0.85 16.06 17.36
CA SER A 2 -0.39 15.60 16.04
C SER A 2 1.12 15.82 15.94
N SER A 3 1.87 14.75 16.20
CA SER A 3 3.24 14.61 15.74
C SER A 3 3.21 14.79 14.22
N LYS A 4 3.58 15.98 13.73
CA LYS A 4 3.88 16.16 12.30
C LYS A 4 4.94 15.11 11.97
N ALA A 5 4.53 14.06 11.25
CA ALA A 5 5.43 13.03 10.79
C ALA A 5 6.62 13.73 10.11
N LYS A 6 7.83 13.54 10.64
CA LYS A 6 9.04 14.03 9.99
C LYS A 6 9.01 13.51 8.55
N PRO A 7 9.23 14.36 7.53
CA PRO A 7 9.31 13.88 6.16
C PRO A 7 10.34 12.76 6.10
N GLN A 8 9.93 11.58 5.63
CA GLN A 8 10.82 10.44 5.50
C GLN A 8 11.90 10.78 4.49
N THR A 9 13.09 11.12 4.99
CA THR A 9 14.27 11.34 4.16
C THR A 9 14.82 9.99 3.71
N LEU A 10 15.13 9.86 2.41
CA LEU A 10 15.76 8.65 1.86
C LEU A 10 17.02 8.30 2.64
N THR A 11 17.28 7.00 2.79
CA THR A 11 18.59 6.55 3.29
C THR A 11 19.68 7.00 2.30
N PRO A 12 20.94 7.17 2.74
CA PRO A 12 22.03 7.57 1.84
C PRO A 12 22.16 6.68 0.60
N LEU A 13 21.90 5.38 0.74
CA LEU A 13 21.90 4.42 -0.37
C LEU A 13 20.73 4.62 -1.33
N ALA A 14 19.52 4.85 -0.80
CA ALA A 14 18.34 5.11 -1.64
C ALA A 14 18.45 6.46 -2.37
N ALA A 15 19.04 7.48 -1.72
CA ALA A 15 19.35 8.75 -2.36
C ALA A 15 20.42 8.60 -3.46
N ALA A 16 21.43 7.76 -3.25
CA ALA A 16 22.43 7.43 -4.26
C ALA A 16 21.82 6.69 -5.47
N LEU A 17 20.91 5.74 -5.23
CA LEU A 17 20.18 5.02 -6.27
C LEU A 17 19.30 5.98 -7.08
N ALA A 18 18.51 6.83 -6.42
CA ALA A 18 17.69 7.85 -7.08
C ALA A 18 18.55 8.81 -7.91
N GLY A 19 19.71 9.23 -7.38
CA GLY A 19 20.68 10.06 -8.09
C GLY A 19 21.29 9.37 -9.31
N ALA A 20 21.63 8.08 -9.21
CA ALA A 20 22.16 7.28 -10.31
C ALA A 20 21.12 7.09 -11.43
N LEU A 21 19.87 6.77 -11.08
CA LEU A 21 18.78 6.63 -12.04
C LEU A 21 18.44 7.96 -12.73
N GLY A 22 18.39 9.07 -11.97
CA GLY A 22 18.22 10.41 -12.53
C GLY A 22 19.36 10.81 -13.47
N ALA A 23 20.61 10.42 -13.16
CA ALA A 23 21.76 10.65 -14.02
C ALA A 23 21.69 9.81 -15.31
N CYS A 24 21.28 8.54 -15.25
CA CYS A 24 21.07 7.71 -16.43
C CYS A 24 19.97 8.28 -17.32
N PHE A 25 18.83 8.69 -16.75
CA PHE A 25 17.76 9.33 -17.50
C PHE A 25 18.22 10.61 -18.20
N SER A 26 18.89 11.51 -17.46
CA SER A 26 19.45 12.74 -18.03
C SER A 26 20.42 12.44 -19.17
N THR A 27 21.31 11.46 -18.97
CA THR A 27 22.32 11.06 -19.97
C THR A 27 21.67 10.41 -21.19
N ALA A 28 20.56 9.68 -21.01
CA ALA A 28 19.83 9.08 -22.12
C ALA A 28 19.14 10.12 -23.00
N VAL A 29 18.57 11.17 -22.40
CA VAL A 29 17.93 12.27 -23.13
C VAL A 29 18.95 13.08 -23.94
N VAL A 30 20.14 13.34 -23.37
CA VAL A 30 21.19 14.10 -24.06
C VAL A 30 22.16 13.23 -24.87
N TYR A 31 21.87 11.93 -25.01
CA TYR A 31 22.84 10.97 -25.54
C TYR A 31 23.40 11.31 -26.94
N PRO A 32 22.59 11.78 -27.90
CA PRO A 32 23.10 12.19 -29.22
C PRO A 32 24.15 13.31 -29.14
N LEU A 33 24.03 14.22 -28.15
CA LEU A 33 25.02 15.26 -27.91
C LEU A 33 26.33 14.67 -27.39
N ASP A 34 26.28 13.58 -26.61
CA ASP A 34 27.46 12.91 -26.09
C ASP A 34 28.26 12.20 -27.19
N VAL A 35 27.59 11.51 -28.10
CA VAL A 35 28.23 10.90 -29.28
C VAL A 35 28.93 11.95 -30.14
N ALA A 36 28.22 13.04 -30.48
CA ALA A 36 28.79 14.13 -31.28
C ALA A 36 29.99 14.78 -30.58
N LYS A 37 29.87 15.06 -29.28
CA LYS A 37 30.95 15.63 -28.47
C LYS A 37 32.17 14.69 -28.40
N THR A 38 31.98 13.39 -28.17
CA THR A 38 33.08 12.42 -28.12
C THR A 38 33.81 12.33 -29.47
N ARG A 39 33.08 12.29 -30.59
CA ARG A 39 33.69 12.28 -31.95
C ARG A 39 34.46 13.56 -32.26
N ILE A 40 33.95 14.74 -31.88
CA ILE A 40 34.65 16.04 -32.05
C ILE A 40 35.95 16.10 -31.24
N GLN A 41 35.97 15.48 -30.05
CA GLN A 41 37.13 15.49 -29.16
C GLN A 41 38.20 14.47 -29.57
N ALA A 42 37.78 13.30 -30.05
CA ALA A 42 38.66 12.21 -30.47
C ALA A 42 39.35 12.51 -31.81
N LEU A 43 38.63 13.00 -32.82
CA LEU A 43 39.13 13.08 -34.19
C LEU A 43 39.84 14.43 -34.51
N PRO A 44 40.83 14.45 -35.43
CA PRO A 44 41.46 15.67 -35.94
C PRO A 44 40.47 16.55 -36.71
N LYS A 45 40.70 17.87 -36.76
CA LYS A 45 39.92 18.79 -37.62
C LYS A 45 40.09 18.45 -39.11
N SER A 46 38.98 18.16 -39.79
CA SER A 46 38.89 18.09 -41.25
C SER A 46 39.07 19.49 -41.87
N LYS A 47 39.71 19.59 -43.05
CA LYS A 47 39.96 20.86 -43.77
C LYS A 47 38.71 21.47 -44.44
N GLY A 48 37.51 20.89 -44.26
CA GLY A 48 36.25 21.37 -44.82
C GLY A 48 35.53 22.42 -43.96
N LYS A 49 34.94 23.44 -44.59
CA LYS A 49 34.39 24.66 -43.95
C LYS A 49 33.09 24.47 -43.12
N ASP A 50 32.53 23.25 -43.03
CA ASP A 50 31.25 22.96 -42.34
C ASP A 50 31.37 22.01 -41.13
N ASP A 51 32.58 21.56 -40.75
CA ASP A 51 32.76 20.45 -39.80
C ASP A 51 32.85 20.86 -38.31
N SER A 52 32.61 22.13 -37.93
CA SER A 52 32.88 22.61 -36.56
C SER A 52 31.66 22.70 -35.63
N SER A 53 30.43 22.61 -36.12
CA SER A 53 29.21 22.75 -35.28
C SER A 53 28.67 21.40 -34.82
N MET A 54 28.42 21.26 -33.52
CA MET A 54 27.88 20.05 -32.89
C MET A 54 26.56 19.59 -33.54
N PHE A 55 25.68 20.53 -33.88
CA PHE A 55 24.39 20.22 -34.52
C PHE A 55 24.55 19.75 -35.97
N ALA A 56 25.50 20.33 -36.72
CA ALA A 56 25.80 19.91 -38.07
C ALA A 56 26.33 18.46 -38.10
N LEU A 57 27.17 18.09 -37.11
CA LEU A 57 27.67 16.72 -36.98
C LEU A 57 26.55 15.71 -36.64
N ILE A 58 25.61 16.06 -35.74
CA ILE A 58 24.46 15.21 -35.42
C ILE A 58 23.59 14.95 -36.65
N ILE A 59 23.29 16.01 -37.42
CA ILE A 59 22.51 15.89 -38.66
C ILE A 59 23.25 15.03 -39.69
N ARG A 60 24.59 15.15 -39.77
CA ARG A 60 25.42 14.33 -40.64
C ARG A 60 25.41 12.85 -40.23
N ILE A 61 25.58 12.53 -38.94
CA ILE A 61 25.51 11.16 -38.43
C ILE A 61 24.14 10.57 -38.74
N PHE A 62 23.06 11.30 -38.44
CA PHE A 62 21.70 10.86 -38.75
C PHE A 62 21.48 10.59 -40.24
N ARG A 63 21.97 11.46 -41.13
CA ARG A 63 21.79 11.33 -42.59
C ARG A 63 22.70 10.27 -43.23
N LYS A 64 23.90 10.05 -42.70
CA LYS A 64 24.90 9.14 -43.30
C LYS A 64 24.96 7.76 -42.65
N GLU A 65 24.76 7.68 -41.34
CA GLU A 65 24.91 6.45 -40.53
C GLU A 65 23.58 5.99 -39.90
N GLY A 66 22.51 6.80 -40.01
CA GLY A 66 21.17 6.48 -39.52
C GLY A 66 20.93 6.83 -38.05
N LEU A 67 19.70 6.58 -37.58
CA LEU A 67 19.26 6.93 -36.22
C LEU A 67 19.98 6.14 -35.13
N LEU A 68 20.25 4.84 -35.37
CA LEU A 68 20.92 3.98 -34.39
C LEU A 68 22.37 4.41 -34.11
N ALA A 69 23.05 5.03 -35.09
CA ALA A 69 24.40 5.55 -34.92
C ALA A 69 24.47 6.75 -33.94
N LEU A 70 23.38 7.51 -33.76
CA LEU A 70 23.30 8.54 -32.72
C LEU A 70 23.24 7.94 -31.30
N TYR A 71 23.04 6.63 -31.18
CA TYR A 71 22.99 5.87 -29.93
C TYR A 71 24.10 4.82 -29.83
N SER A 72 25.17 4.93 -30.64
CA SER A 72 26.33 4.04 -30.59
C SER A 72 27.03 4.08 -29.22
N GLY A 73 27.12 2.93 -28.55
CA GLY A 73 27.71 2.81 -27.20
C GLY A 73 26.76 3.17 -26.05
N PHE A 74 25.45 3.28 -26.31
CA PHE A 74 24.45 3.67 -25.32
C PHE A 74 24.47 2.79 -24.07
N GLY A 75 24.43 1.46 -24.25
CA GLY A 75 24.45 0.51 -23.13
C GLY A 75 25.69 0.63 -22.25
N ALA A 76 26.88 0.71 -22.85
CA ALA A 76 28.13 0.91 -22.12
C ALA A 76 28.17 2.25 -21.38
N THR A 77 27.60 3.30 -21.99
CA THR A 77 27.56 4.62 -21.37
C THR A 77 26.55 4.69 -20.22
N MET A 78 25.41 4.00 -20.31
CA MET A 78 24.46 3.85 -19.20
C MET A 78 25.10 3.07 -18.06
N LEU A 79 25.78 1.96 -18.36
CA LEU A 79 26.51 1.18 -17.35
C LEU A 79 27.62 2.01 -16.70
N ASN A 80 28.37 2.80 -17.48
CA ASN A 80 29.40 3.70 -16.97
C ASN A 80 28.80 4.78 -16.08
N THR A 81 27.70 5.41 -16.49
CA THR A 81 27.02 6.46 -15.74
C THR A 81 26.48 5.93 -14.42
N PHE A 82 25.82 4.77 -14.44
CA PHE A 82 25.31 4.12 -13.24
C PHE A 82 26.45 3.73 -12.29
N SER A 83 27.49 3.05 -12.81
CA SER A 83 28.65 2.60 -12.04
C SER A 83 29.42 3.77 -11.44
N MET A 84 29.59 4.87 -12.17
CA MET A 84 30.28 6.06 -11.69
C MET A 84 29.54 6.74 -10.55
N GLN A 85 28.22 6.86 -10.64
CA GLN A 85 27.44 7.45 -9.56
C GLN A 85 27.39 6.52 -8.35
N TYR A 86 27.13 5.23 -8.54
CA TYR A 86 27.07 4.26 -7.44
C TYR A 86 28.42 4.12 -6.71
N ALA A 87 29.52 3.91 -7.45
CA ALA A 87 30.85 3.77 -6.88
C ALA A 87 31.29 5.03 -6.13
N TYR A 88 31.02 6.22 -6.67
CA TYR A 88 31.31 7.47 -5.99
C TYR A 88 30.61 7.56 -4.64
N PHE A 89 29.30 7.31 -4.57
CA PHE A 89 28.55 7.38 -3.31
C PHE A 89 28.97 6.29 -2.31
N PHE A 90 29.27 5.09 -2.78
CA PHE A 90 29.81 4.00 -1.95
C PHE A 90 31.14 4.40 -1.31
N PHE A 91 32.12 4.82 -2.12
CA PHE A 91 33.44 5.23 -1.61
C PHE A 91 33.38 6.51 -0.79
N TYR A 92 32.52 7.47 -1.13
CA TYR A 92 32.32 8.67 -0.33
C TYR A 92 31.76 8.32 1.04
N SER A 93 30.73 7.48 1.12
CA SER A 93 30.19 7.01 2.40
C SER A 93 31.25 6.25 3.21
N PHE A 94 32.03 5.37 2.56
CA PHE A 94 33.10 4.62 3.19
C PHE A 94 34.22 5.51 3.75
N VAL A 95 34.77 6.41 2.93
CA VAL A 95 35.85 7.33 3.30
C VAL A 95 35.39 8.31 4.38
N ARG A 96 34.19 8.87 4.24
CA ARG A 96 33.59 9.80 5.21
C ARG A 96 33.31 9.12 6.55
N ASN A 97 32.69 7.94 6.57
CA ASN A 97 32.42 7.21 7.81
C ASN A 97 33.71 6.73 8.49
N SER A 98 34.73 6.35 7.71
CA SER A 98 36.05 6.01 8.24
C SER A 98 36.74 7.22 8.87
N TYR A 99 36.65 8.40 8.24
CA TYR A 99 37.18 9.64 8.77
C TYR A 99 36.45 10.07 10.06
N ILE A 100 35.10 10.05 10.05
CA ILE A 100 34.27 10.36 11.23
C ILE A 100 34.56 9.40 12.38
N SER A 101 34.66 8.10 12.11
CA SER A 101 35.02 7.11 13.14
C SER A 101 36.41 7.36 13.73
N ARG A 102 37.38 7.78 12.91
CA ARG A 102 38.75 8.11 13.39
C ARG A 102 38.80 9.36 14.26
N ILE A 103 38.06 10.42 13.91
CA ILE A 103 38.00 11.64 14.73
C ILE A 103 37.17 11.43 16.00
N THR A 104 36.08 10.66 15.92
CA THR A 104 35.20 10.38 17.05
C THR A 104 35.86 9.44 18.06
N ARG A 105 36.75 8.54 17.61
CA ARG A 105 37.58 7.70 18.50
C ARG A 105 38.55 8.50 19.39
N LYS A 106 38.84 9.75 19.04
CA LYS A 106 39.65 10.68 19.85
C LYS A 106 38.82 11.51 20.84
N LEU A 107 37.49 11.37 20.85
CA LEU A 107 36.57 12.09 21.74
C LEU A 107 36.10 11.20 22.91
N PRO A 108 35.74 11.79 24.07
CA PRO A 108 35.13 11.06 25.19
C PRO A 108 33.83 10.36 24.78
N LYS A 109 33.58 9.16 25.34
CA LYS A 109 32.35 8.37 25.08
C LYS A 109 31.10 9.22 25.36
N GLY A 110 30.21 9.35 24.37
CA GLY A 110 28.96 10.12 24.47
C GLY A 110 28.96 11.47 23.72
N SER A 111 30.11 11.90 23.20
CA SER A 111 30.23 13.16 22.44
C SER A 111 29.56 13.07 21.05
N LYS A 112 28.82 14.11 20.64
CA LYS A 112 28.27 14.20 19.27
C LYS A 112 29.41 14.33 18.25
N ALA A 113 29.30 13.66 17.10
CA ALA A 113 30.29 13.76 16.04
C ALA A 113 30.39 15.22 15.54
N PRO A 114 31.62 15.76 15.39
CA PRO A 114 31.81 17.14 14.94
C PRO A 114 31.38 17.31 13.47
N ALA A 115 30.82 18.46 13.15
CA ALA A 115 30.50 18.83 11.77
C ALA A 115 31.80 18.99 10.97
N LEU A 116 31.88 18.37 9.79
CA LEU A 116 33.06 18.45 8.93
C LEU A 116 33.15 19.85 8.30
N SER A 117 34.37 20.36 8.21
CA SER A 117 34.61 21.59 7.46
C SER A 117 34.38 21.35 5.97
N THR A 118 33.98 22.40 5.26
CA THR A 118 33.77 22.37 3.82
C THR A 118 35.01 21.88 3.05
N ALA A 119 36.20 22.29 3.48
CA ALA A 119 37.47 21.82 2.91
C ALA A 119 37.69 20.32 3.14
N ALA A 120 37.34 19.80 4.32
CA ALA A 120 37.42 18.37 4.61
C ALA A 120 36.43 17.56 3.76
N GLU A 121 35.18 18.03 3.61
CA GLU A 121 34.18 17.37 2.75
C GLU A 121 34.64 17.28 1.28
N LEU A 122 35.32 18.32 0.77
CA LEU A 122 35.88 18.32 -0.58
C LEU A 122 37.05 17.34 -0.76
N LEU A 123 37.95 17.28 0.22
CA LEU A 123 39.08 16.34 0.19
C LEU A 123 38.59 14.89 0.26
N LEU A 124 37.59 14.60 1.10
CA LEU A 124 36.96 13.28 1.17
C LEU A 124 36.23 12.94 -0.14
N GLY A 125 35.56 13.91 -0.76
CA GLY A 125 34.95 13.77 -2.09
C GLY A 125 35.97 13.49 -3.20
N ALA A 126 37.11 14.20 -3.21
CA ALA A 126 38.18 13.97 -4.18
C ALA A 126 38.83 12.58 -4.01
N ALA A 127 39.07 12.16 -2.76
CA ALA A 127 39.59 10.82 -2.45
C ALA A 127 38.60 9.72 -2.87
N ALA A 128 37.30 9.90 -2.62
CA ALA A 128 36.26 8.99 -3.09
C ALA A 128 36.17 8.92 -4.62
N GLY A 129 36.29 10.08 -5.29
CA GLY A 129 36.35 10.16 -6.75
C GLY A 129 37.55 9.43 -7.34
N ALA A 130 38.73 9.52 -6.71
CA ALA A 130 39.92 8.79 -7.12
C ALA A 130 39.76 7.27 -6.98
N LEU A 131 39.16 6.80 -5.88
CA LEU A 131 38.86 5.37 -5.68
C LEU A 131 37.81 4.87 -6.68
N ALA A 132 36.76 5.64 -6.93
CA ALA A 132 35.72 5.29 -7.90
C ALA A 132 36.29 5.10 -9.32
N GLN A 133 37.28 5.90 -9.72
CA GLN A 133 37.89 5.81 -11.05
C GLN A 133 38.58 4.48 -11.33
N ILE A 134 39.09 3.78 -10.30
CA ILE A 134 39.68 2.45 -10.47
C ILE A 134 38.63 1.48 -11.04
N PHE A 135 37.36 1.63 -10.66
CA PHE A 135 36.27 0.76 -11.09
C PHE A 135 35.56 1.26 -12.34
N THR A 136 35.55 2.57 -12.60
CA THR A 136 34.75 3.16 -13.67
C THR A 136 35.51 3.37 -14.97
N ILE A 137 36.85 3.47 -14.93
CA ILE A 137 37.66 3.69 -16.14
C ILE A 137 37.53 2.55 -17.16
N PRO A 138 37.52 1.25 -16.80
CA PRO A 138 37.28 0.16 -17.75
C PRO A 138 36.03 0.33 -18.60
N VAL A 139 34.91 0.64 -17.95
CA VAL A 139 33.63 0.87 -18.62
C VAL A 139 33.68 2.14 -19.47
N SER A 140 34.37 3.18 -18.99
CA SER A 140 34.57 4.44 -19.72
C SER A 140 35.43 4.27 -20.98
N VAL A 141 36.45 3.40 -20.99
CA VAL A 141 37.29 3.13 -22.18
C VAL A 141 36.45 2.43 -23.25
N ILE A 142 35.71 1.39 -22.86
CA ILE A 142 34.82 0.65 -23.76
C ILE A 142 33.75 1.57 -24.36
N ALA A 143 33.08 2.37 -23.52
CA ALA A 143 32.07 3.33 -23.98
C ALA A 143 32.65 4.37 -24.94
N THR A 144 33.88 4.85 -24.69
CA THR A 144 34.55 5.83 -25.57
C THR A 144 34.88 5.21 -26.93
N ARG A 145 35.41 3.98 -26.98
CA ARG A 145 35.68 3.28 -28.25
C ARG A 145 34.41 3.05 -29.06
N GLN A 146 33.32 2.65 -28.41
CA GLN A 146 32.01 2.49 -29.08
C GLN A 146 31.42 3.81 -29.59
N GLN A 147 31.61 4.92 -28.88
CA GLN A 147 31.08 6.25 -29.28
C GLN A 147 31.83 6.86 -30.48
N VAL A 148 33.13 6.60 -30.60
CA VAL A 148 33.94 7.08 -31.73
C VAL A 148 33.57 6.37 -33.03
N GLY A 149 33.16 5.10 -32.93
CA GLY A 149 32.71 4.28 -34.06
C GLY A 149 33.87 3.77 -34.92
N ARG A 150 33.63 2.72 -35.71
CA ARG A 150 34.58 2.22 -36.72
C ARG A 150 34.51 3.11 -37.96
N VAL A 151 35.65 3.60 -38.45
CA VAL A 151 35.72 4.31 -39.75
C VAL A 151 35.59 3.26 -40.85
N THR A 152 34.39 3.02 -41.36
CA THR A 152 34.21 2.28 -42.61
C THR A 152 34.71 3.14 -43.79
N LYS A 153 35.56 2.55 -44.65
CA LYS A 153 36.30 3.22 -45.75
C LYS A 153 35.48 4.25 -46.54
N PRO A 154 36.10 5.36 -47.01
CA PRO A 154 35.66 6.04 -48.22
C PRO A 154 36.27 5.32 -49.44
N SER A 155 35.44 4.68 -50.29
CA SER A 155 35.57 4.56 -51.76
C SER A 155 34.71 3.40 -52.31
N SER A 156 33.81 3.75 -53.24
CA SER A 156 33.06 2.88 -54.18
C SER A 156 32.29 1.67 -53.63
N ILE A 157 31.06 1.87 -53.16
CA ILE A 157 30.02 0.82 -53.17
C ILE A 157 28.71 1.47 -53.64
N THR A 158 28.15 0.90 -54.70
CA THR A 158 26.84 1.20 -55.29
C THR A 158 25.74 1.05 -54.23
N LEU A 159 24.71 1.91 -54.25
CA LEU A 159 23.58 1.84 -53.33
C LEU A 159 22.94 0.44 -53.33
N PRO A 160 22.75 -0.22 -52.17
CA PRO A 160 22.09 -1.52 -52.10
C PRO A 160 20.58 -1.34 -52.32
N SER A 161 20.00 -2.20 -53.15
CA SER A 161 18.61 -2.11 -53.62
C SER A 161 17.59 -2.81 -52.73
N ASN A 162 17.99 -3.43 -51.62
CA ASN A 162 17.09 -4.20 -50.75
C ASN A 162 17.55 -4.27 -49.27
N ALA A 163 16.56 -4.40 -48.37
CA ALA A 163 16.76 -4.36 -46.91
C ALA A 163 17.54 -5.57 -46.35
N SER A 164 17.69 -6.64 -47.12
CA SER A 164 18.43 -7.85 -46.76
C SER A 164 19.96 -7.66 -46.82
N GLU A 165 20.50 -6.89 -47.77
CA GLU A 165 21.94 -6.60 -47.87
C GLU A 165 22.44 -5.68 -46.74
N VAL A 166 21.57 -4.79 -46.24
CA VAL A 166 21.87 -3.91 -45.08
C VAL A 166 22.00 -4.72 -43.78
N SER A 167 21.33 -5.88 -43.70
CA SER A 167 21.40 -6.78 -42.54
C SER A 167 22.69 -7.60 -42.52
N GLU A 168 23.25 -7.98 -43.67
CA GLU A 168 24.50 -8.75 -43.76
C GLU A 168 25.76 -7.89 -43.58
N LEU A 169 25.76 -6.63 -44.04
CA LEU A 169 26.87 -5.69 -43.84
C LEU A 169 27.06 -5.25 -42.38
N ASN A 170 25.96 -5.19 -41.59
CA ASN A 170 26.03 -4.91 -40.15
C ASN A 170 26.39 -6.14 -39.31
N ALA A 171 26.35 -7.36 -39.89
CA ALA A 171 26.63 -8.61 -39.18
C ALA A 171 28.14 -8.90 -39.02
N GLN A 172 29.02 -8.21 -39.74
CA GLN A 172 30.47 -8.48 -39.75
C GLN A 172 31.28 -7.73 -38.67
N SER A 173 30.64 -6.97 -37.78
CA SER A 173 31.34 -6.14 -36.80
C SER A 173 30.59 -6.16 -35.47
N ASP A 174 30.96 -7.08 -34.57
CA ASP A 174 30.41 -7.14 -33.20
C ASP A 174 30.93 -5.96 -32.39
N ASP A 175 30.10 -4.92 -32.25
CA ASP A 175 30.35 -3.72 -31.44
C ASP A 175 29.75 -3.88 -30.02
N SER A 176 29.44 -5.10 -29.57
CA SER A 176 28.97 -5.35 -28.22
C SER A 176 30.02 -4.96 -27.16
N PHE A 177 29.55 -4.71 -25.94
CA PHE A 177 30.41 -4.34 -24.81
C PHE A 177 31.54 -5.36 -24.59
N MET A 178 31.23 -6.66 -24.71
CA MET A 178 32.19 -7.74 -24.50
C MET A 178 33.18 -7.89 -25.65
N ALA A 179 32.74 -7.66 -26.90
CA ALA A 179 33.62 -7.71 -28.05
C ALA A 179 34.68 -6.60 -28.00
N VAL A 180 34.27 -5.36 -27.72
CA VAL A 180 35.18 -4.22 -27.58
C VAL A 180 36.11 -4.39 -26.36
N ALA A 181 35.63 -4.95 -25.25
CA ALA A 181 36.47 -5.27 -24.09
C ALA A 181 37.55 -6.31 -24.42
N ARG A 182 37.18 -7.37 -25.15
CA ARG A 182 38.12 -8.41 -25.59
C ARG A 182 39.15 -7.83 -26.56
N GLU A 183 38.73 -7.02 -27.51
CA GLU A 183 39.59 -6.30 -28.45
C GLU A 183 40.65 -5.46 -27.70
N ILE A 184 40.24 -4.67 -26.70
CA ILE A 184 41.19 -3.89 -25.88
C ILE A 184 42.21 -4.79 -25.19
N VAL A 185 41.77 -5.92 -24.62
CA VAL A 185 42.65 -6.86 -23.90
C VAL A 185 43.60 -7.58 -24.85
N GLU A 186 43.15 -7.93 -26.05
CA GLU A 186 43.97 -8.55 -27.09
C GLU A 186 45.01 -7.58 -27.65
N GLU A 187 44.65 -6.30 -27.84
CA GLU A 187 45.54 -5.26 -28.37
C GLU A 187 46.57 -4.74 -27.34
N GLU A 188 46.14 -4.50 -26.10
CA GLU A 188 46.89 -3.72 -25.11
C GLU A 188 47.15 -4.48 -23.80
N GLY A 189 46.66 -5.71 -23.71
CA GLY A 189 46.60 -6.46 -22.46
C GLY A 189 45.55 -5.90 -21.50
N VAL A 190 45.44 -6.55 -20.33
CA VAL A 190 44.44 -6.18 -19.31
C VAL A 190 44.58 -4.72 -18.84
N ALA A 191 45.79 -4.16 -18.88
CA ALA A 191 46.06 -2.77 -18.50
C ALA A 191 45.43 -1.74 -19.46
N GLY A 192 45.12 -2.11 -20.72
CA GLY A 192 44.47 -1.25 -21.70
C GLY A 192 43.08 -0.77 -21.28
N LEU A 193 42.37 -1.57 -20.47
CA LEU A 193 41.09 -1.17 -19.87
C LEU A 193 41.24 0.05 -18.93
N TRP A 194 42.44 0.35 -18.44
CA TRP A 194 42.71 1.51 -17.58
C TRP A 194 43.36 2.70 -18.30
N LEU A 195 43.33 2.73 -19.64
CA LEU A 195 43.78 3.89 -20.39
C LEU A 195 43.06 5.17 -19.94
N GLY A 196 43.86 6.21 -19.67
CA GLY A 196 43.36 7.48 -19.18
C GLY A 196 43.16 7.57 -17.66
N ILE A 197 43.60 6.57 -16.87
CA ILE A 197 43.55 6.64 -15.39
C ILE A 197 44.36 7.82 -14.83
N LYS A 198 45.58 8.09 -15.36
CA LYS A 198 46.43 9.21 -14.92
C LYS A 198 45.76 10.58 -15.12
N PRO A 199 45.30 10.95 -16.33
CA PRO A 199 44.53 12.18 -16.49
C PRO A 199 43.19 12.14 -15.76
N GLY A 200 42.55 10.96 -15.63
CA GLY A 200 41.37 10.76 -14.80
C GLY A 200 41.58 11.23 -13.36
N LEU A 201 42.66 10.79 -12.71
CA LEU A 201 42.96 11.13 -11.32
C LEU A 201 43.17 12.63 -11.15
N VAL A 202 43.83 13.29 -12.10
CA VAL A 202 43.95 14.76 -12.11
C VAL A 202 42.58 15.42 -12.23
N LEU A 203 41.69 14.88 -13.06
CA LEU A 203 40.34 15.41 -13.26
C LEU A 203 39.42 15.24 -12.03
N THR A 204 39.82 14.49 -10.99
CA THR A 204 39.09 14.46 -9.70
C THR A 204 39.10 15.81 -8.98
N VAL A 205 39.95 16.75 -9.41
CA VAL A 205 39.94 18.14 -8.93
C VAL A 205 38.73 18.93 -9.45
N ASN A 206 38.10 18.51 -10.56
CA ASN A 206 37.01 19.26 -11.19
C ASN A 206 35.81 19.51 -10.25
N PRO A 207 35.32 18.53 -9.46
CA PRO A 207 34.35 18.77 -8.39
C PRO A 207 34.80 19.80 -7.34
N ALA A 208 36.07 19.79 -6.94
CA ALA A 208 36.62 20.74 -5.96
C ALA A 208 36.61 22.18 -6.49
N ILE A 209 37.02 22.37 -7.76
CA ILE A 209 36.95 23.67 -8.44
C ILE A 209 35.48 24.12 -8.57
N THR A 210 34.61 23.23 -9.04
CA THR A 210 33.17 23.53 -9.22
C THR A 210 32.54 24.01 -7.92
N TYR A 211 32.77 23.30 -6.82
CA TYR A 211 32.19 23.66 -5.53
C TYR A 211 32.82 24.92 -4.92
N GLY A 212 34.16 25.06 -5.00
CA GLY A 212 34.85 26.26 -4.52
C GLY A 212 34.34 27.53 -5.18
N MET A 213 34.09 27.46 -6.50
CA MET A 213 33.47 28.54 -7.26
C MET A 213 32.00 28.75 -6.87
N TYR A 214 31.23 27.66 -6.72
CA TYR A 214 29.83 27.72 -6.30
C TYR A 214 29.65 28.45 -4.98
N GLU A 215 30.41 28.08 -3.94
CA GLU A 215 30.30 28.73 -2.63
C GLU A 215 30.78 30.18 -2.65
N ARG A 216 31.80 30.52 -3.46
CA ARG A 216 32.26 31.91 -3.59
C ARG A 216 31.20 32.79 -4.23
N VAL A 217 30.58 32.33 -5.32
CA VAL A 217 29.52 33.04 -6.04
C VAL A 217 28.24 33.12 -5.20
N LYS A 218 27.86 32.01 -4.54
CA LYS A 218 26.74 31.97 -3.59
C LYS A 218 26.92 32.95 -2.44
N SER A 219 28.12 33.00 -1.84
CA SER A 219 28.42 33.94 -0.74
C SER A 219 28.27 35.39 -1.20
N LEU A 220 28.75 35.72 -2.41
CA LEU A 220 28.59 37.06 -2.99
C LEU A 220 27.11 37.41 -3.26
N LEU A 221 26.33 36.45 -3.77
CA LEU A 221 24.89 36.64 -4.02
C LEU A 221 24.06 36.80 -2.75
N LEU A 222 24.36 36.04 -1.70
CA LEU A 222 23.69 36.17 -0.40
C LEU A 222 24.08 37.48 0.30
N LEU A 223 25.35 37.90 0.21
CA LEU A 223 25.79 39.22 0.69
C LEU A 223 25.12 40.37 -0.06
N ALA A 224 24.90 40.24 -1.36
CA ALA A 224 24.17 41.22 -2.16
C ALA A 224 22.67 41.27 -1.80
N LYS A 225 22.05 40.11 -1.51
CA LYS A 225 20.65 40.02 -1.06
C LYS A 225 20.44 40.54 0.37
N ALA A 226 21.40 40.32 1.27
CA ALA A 226 21.36 40.82 2.65
C ALA A 226 21.34 42.36 2.68
N LYS A 227 21.95 43.04 1.70
CA LYS A 227 21.85 44.50 1.51
C LYS A 227 20.50 44.97 0.96
N GLY A 228 19.65 44.07 0.46
CA GLY A 228 18.35 44.39 -0.17
C GLY A 228 17.13 43.81 0.56
N GLY A 229 17.26 43.37 1.82
CA GLY A 229 16.13 42.96 2.67
C GLY A 229 15.40 41.66 2.28
N SER A 230 16.01 40.79 1.47
CA SER A 230 15.37 39.57 0.95
C SER A 230 15.88 38.27 1.60
N SER A 231 15.04 37.22 1.55
CA SER A 231 15.24 35.85 2.07
C SER A 231 16.66 35.27 1.98
N ASP A 232 17.08 34.60 3.06
CA ASP A 232 18.38 33.93 3.27
C ASP A 232 18.54 32.60 2.49
N LYS A 233 17.63 32.29 1.56
CA LYS A 233 17.68 31.07 0.73
C LYS A 233 17.67 31.40 -0.76
N MET A 234 18.51 30.70 -1.52
CA MET A 234 18.51 30.74 -2.99
C MET A 234 17.30 29.97 -3.54
N THR A 235 16.68 30.48 -4.60
CA THR A 235 15.64 29.72 -5.32
C THR A 235 16.26 28.56 -6.11
N ALA A 236 15.44 27.60 -6.53
CA ALA A 236 15.89 26.48 -7.36
C ALA A 236 16.57 26.95 -8.66
N TRP A 237 15.99 27.96 -9.32
CA TRP A 237 16.56 28.59 -10.51
C TRP A 237 17.91 29.28 -10.24
N GLN A 238 18.03 30.01 -9.13
CA GLN A 238 19.29 30.66 -8.74
C GLN A 238 20.39 29.62 -8.48
N SER A 239 20.03 28.51 -7.83
CA SER A 239 20.96 27.43 -7.52
C SER A 239 21.41 26.72 -8.81
N PHE A 240 20.51 26.56 -9.78
CA PHE A 240 20.83 26.06 -11.11
C PHE A 240 21.77 26.98 -11.89
N VAL A 241 21.51 28.30 -11.93
CA VAL A 241 22.37 29.27 -12.64
C VAL A 241 23.77 29.33 -12.03
N VAL A 242 23.86 29.42 -10.69
CA VAL A 242 25.16 29.44 -10.01
C VAL A 242 25.90 28.11 -10.17
N GLY A 243 25.17 26.99 -10.11
CA GLY A 243 25.72 25.64 -10.33
C GLY A 243 26.26 25.45 -11.75
N SER A 244 25.50 25.85 -12.77
CA SER A 244 25.89 25.74 -14.17
C SER A 244 27.09 26.63 -14.50
N LEU A 245 27.12 27.89 -14.04
CA LEU A 245 28.28 28.78 -14.22
C LEU A 245 29.55 28.22 -13.57
N SER A 246 29.43 27.74 -12.33
CA SER A 246 30.56 27.16 -11.59
C SER A 246 31.09 25.89 -12.29
N LYS A 247 30.19 25.07 -12.84
CA LYS A 247 30.57 23.87 -13.60
C LYS A 247 31.22 24.22 -14.94
N THR A 248 30.74 25.26 -15.62
CA THR A 248 31.33 25.74 -16.88
C THR A 248 32.75 26.23 -16.66
N LEU A 249 32.98 27.05 -15.62
CA LEU A 249 34.32 27.57 -15.31
C LEU A 249 35.29 26.46 -14.90
N ALA A 250 34.85 25.50 -14.07
CA ALA A 250 35.65 24.32 -13.75
C ALA A 250 35.96 23.47 -14.98
N THR A 251 34.99 23.34 -15.90
CA THR A 251 35.18 22.66 -17.19
C THR A 251 36.23 23.36 -18.03
N ILE A 252 36.19 24.69 -18.18
CA ILE A 252 37.18 25.46 -18.95
C ILE A 252 38.59 25.20 -18.43
N VAL A 253 38.80 25.30 -17.10
CA VAL A 253 40.12 25.10 -16.48
C VAL A 253 40.64 23.67 -16.69
N THR A 254 39.76 22.67 -16.64
CA THR A 254 40.15 21.26 -16.75
C THR A 254 40.05 20.69 -18.16
N TYR A 255 39.54 21.47 -19.12
CA TYR A 255 39.22 21.02 -20.47
C TYR A 255 40.41 20.42 -21.23
N PRO A 256 41.63 21.00 -21.19
CA PRO A 256 42.77 20.41 -21.89
C PRO A 256 43.04 18.96 -21.46
N TYR A 257 42.90 18.65 -20.16
CA TYR A 257 43.04 17.29 -19.64
C TYR A 257 41.86 16.37 -19.99
N ILE A 258 40.63 16.91 -20.11
CA ILE A 258 39.47 16.16 -20.60
C ILE A 258 39.70 15.72 -22.05
N MET A 259 40.15 16.64 -22.91
CA MET A 259 40.44 16.34 -24.31
C MET A 259 41.57 15.32 -24.44
N ALA A 260 42.67 15.49 -23.69
CA ALA A 260 43.76 14.55 -23.69
C ALA A 260 43.31 13.14 -23.22
N LYS A 261 42.48 13.06 -22.18
CA LYS A 261 41.90 11.79 -21.71
C LYS A 261 41.08 11.11 -22.81
N VAL A 262 40.17 11.83 -23.47
CA VAL A 262 39.31 11.26 -24.52
C VAL A 262 40.15 10.74 -25.70
N ARG A 263 41.18 11.48 -26.13
CA ARG A 263 42.08 11.04 -27.21
C ARG A 263 42.94 9.82 -26.85
N ILE A 264 43.34 9.70 -25.58
CA ILE A 264 44.03 8.50 -25.07
C ILE A 264 43.09 7.30 -25.06
N GLN A 265 41.84 7.49 -24.62
CA GLN A 265 40.84 6.41 -24.57
C GLN A 265 40.34 5.99 -25.96
N ALA A 266 40.28 6.93 -26.90
CA ALA A 266 39.91 6.71 -28.30
C ALA A 266 41.07 6.27 -29.20
N ARG A 267 42.30 6.19 -28.67
CA ARG A 267 43.55 5.87 -29.40
C ARG A 267 43.90 6.80 -30.57
N SER A 268 43.21 7.94 -30.72
CA SER A 268 43.52 8.94 -31.75
C SER A 268 44.81 9.73 -31.47
N ALA A 269 45.46 9.49 -30.33
CA ALA A 269 46.74 10.10 -29.94
C ALA A 269 47.99 9.49 -30.63
N ASP A 270 47.83 8.30 -31.22
CA ASP A 270 48.89 7.50 -31.84
C ASP A 270 48.93 7.63 -33.38
N ILE A 271 48.02 8.41 -33.98
CA ILE A 271 47.99 8.64 -35.43
C ILE A 271 49.31 9.36 -35.84
N HIS A 272 50.20 8.64 -36.51
CA HIS A 272 51.44 9.14 -37.11
C HIS A 272 51.17 9.76 -38.48
N ASP A 273 51.91 10.82 -38.82
CA ASP A 273 51.59 11.81 -39.87
C ASP A 273 52.43 11.62 -41.15
N ASP A 274 52.70 10.39 -41.59
CA ASP A 274 53.41 10.14 -42.86
C ASP A 274 52.63 9.18 -43.78
N ASP A 275 52.02 9.76 -44.83
CA ASP A 275 51.38 9.18 -46.04
C ASP A 275 49.87 8.75 -45.97
N PRO A 276 48.95 9.31 -46.79
CA PRO A 276 47.51 9.00 -46.78
C PRO A 276 47.10 7.61 -47.30
N LYS A 277 48.04 6.69 -47.53
CA LYS A 277 47.76 5.38 -48.17
C LYS A 277 47.74 4.18 -47.22
N ASP A 278 48.11 4.33 -45.95
CA ASP A 278 48.10 3.23 -44.98
C ASP A 278 47.03 3.41 -43.89
N ILE A 279 45.75 3.27 -44.30
CA ILE A 279 44.71 2.88 -43.35
C ILE A 279 44.71 1.36 -43.30
N PRO A 280 45.12 0.70 -42.20
CA PRO A 280 45.04 -0.76 -42.11
C PRO A 280 43.58 -1.20 -42.20
N PRO A 281 43.29 -2.37 -42.81
CA PRO A 281 41.94 -2.91 -42.83
C PRO A 281 41.42 -3.14 -41.39
N PRO A 282 40.09 -3.17 -41.18
CA PRO A 282 39.55 -3.55 -39.89
C PRO A 282 40.09 -4.96 -39.57
N HIS A 283 40.64 -5.13 -38.37
CA HIS A 283 41.28 -6.35 -37.83
C HIS A 283 42.82 -6.47 -37.87
N THR A 284 43.60 -5.44 -38.23
CA THR A 284 45.07 -5.47 -38.02
C THR A 284 45.64 -4.23 -37.36
N TYR A 285 45.40 -4.08 -36.05
CA TYR A 285 46.22 -3.23 -35.18
C TYR A 285 47.30 -4.06 -34.48
N HIS A 286 48.26 -4.61 -35.24
CA HIS A 286 49.47 -5.20 -34.64
C HIS A 286 50.56 -4.13 -34.46
N HIS A 287 50.44 -3.30 -33.44
CA HIS A 287 51.57 -2.52 -32.94
C HIS A 287 52.14 -3.16 -31.67
N SER A 288 53.28 -3.82 -31.83
CA SER A 288 54.17 -4.24 -30.75
C SER A 288 54.54 -3.03 -29.86
N ARG A 289 54.10 -3.06 -28.60
CA ARG A 289 54.60 -2.27 -27.45
C ARG A 289 55.14 -0.86 -27.80
N SER A 290 54.30 0.08 -28.22
CA SER A 290 54.64 1.51 -28.15
C SER A 290 54.29 2.07 -26.75
N LYS A 291 55.15 2.93 -26.19
CA LYS A 291 54.86 3.63 -24.93
C LYS A 291 53.65 4.53 -25.14
N HIS A 292 52.56 4.29 -24.40
CA HIS A 292 51.36 5.13 -24.47
C HIS A 292 51.70 6.60 -24.16
N PRO A 293 51.30 7.56 -25.01
CA PRO A 293 51.57 8.97 -24.78
C PRO A 293 50.84 9.45 -23.51
N GLY A 294 51.55 10.17 -22.66
CA GLY A 294 50.97 10.83 -21.50
C GLY A 294 50.07 11.99 -21.92
N ALA A 295 49.22 12.47 -21.00
CA ALA A 295 48.34 13.62 -21.28
C ALA A 295 49.13 14.87 -21.71
N LEU A 296 50.33 15.09 -21.15
CA LEU A 296 51.22 16.20 -21.54
C LEU A 296 51.79 16.03 -22.95
N ASP A 297 52.09 14.80 -23.36
CA ASP A 297 52.58 14.50 -24.71
C ASP A 297 51.49 14.77 -25.75
N VAL A 298 50.25 14.36 -25.46
CA VAL A 298 49.08 14.66 -26.30
C VAL A 298 48.86 16.17 -26.40
N LEU A 299 48.90 16.90 -25.29
CA LEU A 299 48.76 18.36 -25.30
C LEU A 299 49.87 19.05 -26.08
N GLY A 300 51.13 18.60 -25.95
CA GLY A 300 52.26 19.10 -26.72
C GLY A 300 52.10 18.89 -28.23
N LYS A 301 51.64 17.70 -28.65
CA LYS A 301 51.33 17.41 -30.07
C LYS A 301 50.22 18.32 -30.60
N VAL A 302 49.13 18.50 -29.84
CA VAL A 302 48.02 19.37 -30.26
C VAL A 302 48.44 20.83 -30.34
N PHE A 303 49.26 21.30 -29.39
CA PHE A 303 49.78 22.67 -29.41
C PHE A 303 50.62 22.94 -30.67
N LYS A 304 51.46 21.97 -31.09
CA LYS A 304 52.25 22.07 -32.33
C LYS A 304 51.38 22.07 -33.59
N ARG A 305 50.27 21.29 -33.60
CA ARG A 305 49.41 21.11 -34.78
C ARG A 305 48.37 22.23 -34.96
N GLU A 306 47.73 22.64 -33.88
CA GLU A 306 46.52 23.48 -33.88
C GLU A 306 46.65 24.75 -33.01
N GLY A 307 47.81 24.94 -32.38
CA GLY A 307 48.07 26.05 -31.46
C GLY A 307 47.31 25.92 -30.13
N PHE A 308 47.36 26.99 -29.35
CA PHE A 308 46.71 27.07 -28.03
C PHE A 308 45.20 26.78 -28.07
N PHE A 309 44.50 27.28 -29.10
CA PHE A 309 43.06 27.07 -29.27
C PHE A 309 42.69 25.62 -29.60
N GLY A 310 43.64 24.82 -30.11
CA GLY A 310 43.47 23.38 -30.32
C GLY A 310 43.19 22.61 -29.02
N TRP A 311 43.73 23.07 -27.88
CA TRP A 311 43.43 22.48 -26.57
C TRP A 311 41.95 22.56 -26.19
N TYR A 312 41.20 23.48 -26.80
CA TYR A 312 39.80 23.74 -26.54
C TYR A 312 38.86 23.22 -27.65
N GLN A 313 39.35 22.40 -28.58
CA GLN A 313 38.52 21.76 -29.61
C GLN A 313 37.40 20.92 -28.97
N GLY A 314 36.15 21.23 -29.29
CA GLY A 314 34.95 20.55 -28.76
C GLY A 314 34.44 21.07 -27.42
N MET A 315 35.01 22.16 -26.89
CA MET A 315 34.61 22.72 -25.60
C MET A 315 33.16 23.21 -25.60
N GLU A 316 32.70 23.82 -26.68
CA GLU A 316 31.31 24.25 -26.84
C GLU A 316 30.35 23.06 -26.69
N ALA A 317 30.63 21.95 -27.39
CA ALA A 317 29.81 20.73 -27.31
C ALA A 317 29.78 20.14 -25.89
N GLN A 318 30.92 20.17 -25.18
CA GLN A 318 31.02 19.73 -23.79
C GLN A 318 30.23 20.63 -22.83
N ILE A 319 30.27 21.95 -23.02
CA ILE A 319 29.53 22.91 -22.19
C ILE A 319 28.03 22.77 -22.43
N VAL A 320 27.58 22.71 -23.70
CA VAL A 320 26.16 22.56 -24.05
C VAL A 320 25.60 21.25 -23.47
N LYS A 321 26.31 20.12 -23.64
CA LYS A 321 25.93 18.85 -23.01
C LYS A 321 25.86 18.99 -21.49
N ALA A 322 26.89 19.54 -20.86
CA ALA A 322 26.97 19.64 -19.40
C ALA A 322 25.84 20.49 -18.81
N VAL A 323 25.50 21.62 -19.44
CA VAL A 323 24.42 22.52 -18.98
C VAL A 323 23.06 21.83 -19.14
N LEU A 324 22.78 21.21 -20.29
CA LEU A 324 21.52 20.51 -20.54
C LEU A 324 21.35 19.30 -19.62
N SER A 325 22.42 18.49 -19.43
CA SER A 325 22.40 17.37 -18.49
C SER A 325 22.14 17.83 -17.06
N GLN A 326 22.77 18.92 -16.61
CA GLN A 326 22.51 19.48 -15.28
C GLN A 326 21.08 19.97 -15.12
N ALA A 327 20.52 20.67 -16.11
CA ALA A 327 19.14 21.13 -16.08
C ALA A 327 18.16 19.95 -15.94
N LEU A 328 18.34 18.93 -16.77
CA LEU A 328 17.51 17.72 -16.74
C LEU A 328 17.70 16.91 -15.45
N LEU A 329 18.92 16.83 -14.91
CA LEU A 329 19.18 16.16 -13.64
C LEU A 329 18.46 16.86 -12.50
N PHE A 330 18.54 18.20 -12.39
CA PHE A 330 17.83 18.94 -11.34
C PHE A 330 16.30 18.84 -11.48
N MET A 331 15.78 18.85 -12.70
CA MET A 331 14.34 18.67 -12.96
C MET A 331 13.87 17.25 -12.61
N SER A 332 14.65 16.23 -12.95
CA SER A 332 14.24 14.82 -12.77
C SER A 332 14.56 14.27 -11.38
N LYS A 333 15.59 14.77 -10.69
CA LYS A 333 16.04 14.28 -9.38
C LYS A 333 14.90 14.23 -8.35
N GLU A 334 14.11 15.30 -8.24
CA GLU A 334 13.00 15.33 -7.28
C GLU A 334 11.94 14.26 -7.59
N GLN A 335 11.70 13.96 -8.86
CA GLN A 335 10.76 12.92 -9.28
C GLN A 335 11.31 11.53 -9.00
N PHE A 336 12.58 11.28 -9.30
CA PHE A 336 13.24 10.00 -8.99
C PHE A 336 13.35 9.74 -7.49
N GLU A 337 13.56 10.77 -6.67
CA GLU A 337 13.51 10.64 -5.21
C GLU A 337 12.10 10.25 -4.74
N LYS A 338 11.05 10.88 -5.28
CA LYS A 338 9.66 10.53 -4.99
C LYS A 338 9.31 9.10 -5.42
N TRP A 339 9.70 8.69 -6.63
CA TRP A 339 9.46 7.34 -7.13
C TRP A 339 10.23 6.29 -6.35
N THR A 340 11.48 6.58 -5.97
CA THR A 340 12.29 5.66 -5.15
C THR A 340 11.67 5.50 -3.76
N LEU A 341 11.20 6.60 -3.16
CA LEU A 341 10.51 6.56 -1.87
C LEU A 341 9.20 5.75 -2.00
N ALA A 342 8.39 6.02 -3.02
CA ALA A 342 7.15 5.28 -3.27
C ALA A 342 7.43 3.78 -3.45
N PHE A 343 8.44 3.41 -4.24
CA PHE A 343 8.84 2.03 -4.44
C PHE A 343 9.27 1.34 -3.13
N ILE A 344 10.10 2.00 -2.32
CA ILE A 344 10.53 1.46 -1.02
C ILE A 344 9.33 1.29 -0.07
N VAL A 345 8.41 2.26 -0.05
CA VAL A 345 7.23 2.18 0.82
C VAL A 345 6.30 1.06 0.37
N LEU A 346 6.04 0.92 -0.93
CA LEU A 346 5.20 -0.15 -1.48
C LEU A 346 5.80 -1.54 -1.27
N THR A 347 7.11 -1.70 -1.49
CA THR A 347 7.80 -2.98 -1.23
C THR A 347 7.78 -3.36 0.25
N LYS A 348 7.95 -2.39 1.16
CA LYS A 348 7.80 -2.62 2.60
C LYS A 348 6.37 -2.98 2.99
N ALA A 349 5.37 -2.28 2.47
CA ALA A 349 3.96 -2.59 2.71
C ALA A 349 3.64 -4.02 2.25
N LYS A 350 4.06 -4.40 1.05
CA LYS A 350 3.91 -5.76 0.52
C LYS A 350 4.56 -6.82 1.42
N ALA A 351 5.79 -6.59 1.88
CA ALA A 351 6.47 -7.50 2.80
C ALA A 351 5.74 -7.67 4.14
N VAL A 352 5.16 -6.59 4.68
CA VAL A 352 4.33 -6.64 5.90
C VAL A 352 3.06 -7.46 5.66
N ILE A 353 2.37 -7.25 4.54
CA ILE A 353 1.16 -7.99 4.16
C ILE A 353 1.46 -9.49 4.05
N GLU A 354 2.51 -9.85 3.31
CA GLU A 354 2.92 -11.25 3.14
C GLU A 354 3.30 -11.91 4.47
N ALA A 355 4.05 -11.20 5.32
CA ALA A 355 4.44 -11.72 6.64
C ALA A 355 3.23 -11.96 7.56
N LYS A 356 2.31 -11.00 7.66
CA LYS A 356 1.10 -11.12 8.51
C LYS A 356 0.18 -12.25 8.03
N ARG A 357 -0.02 -12.38 6.71
CA ARG A 357 -0.81 -13.49 6.15
C ARG A 357 -0.14 -14.84 6.34
N ALA A 358 1.17 -14.94 6.10
CA ALA A 358 1.91 -16.19 6.32
C ALA A 358 1.88 -16.63 7.78
N GLU A 359 1.97 -15.69 8.73
CA GLU A 359 1.82 -15.98 10.16
C GLU A 359 0.43 -16.52 10.48
N ARG A 360 -0.62 -15.84 10.01
CA ARG A 360 -2.01 -16.28 10.17
C ARG A 360 -2.21 -17.67 9.59
N ASP A 361 -1.84 -17.89 8.34
CA ASP A 361 -2.06 -19.16 7.63
C ASP A 361 -1.32 -20.32 8.32
N ARG A 362 -0.12 -20.08 8.87
CA ARG A 362 0.60 -21.06 9.71
C ARG A 362 -0.16 -21.40 10.98
N LEU A 363 -0.74 -20.41 11.67
CA LEU A 363 -1.52 -20.64 12.88
C LEU A 363 -2.83 -21.37 12.58
N ILE A 364 -3.48 -21.06 11.45
CA ILE A 364 -4.64 -21.80 10.94
C ILE A 364 -4.29 -23.26 10.65
N ALA A 365 -3.16 -23.51 10.00
CA ALA A 365 -2.68 -24.87 9.71
C ALA A 365 -2.32 -25.67 10.98
N SER A 366 -2.08 -25.01 12.11
CA SER A 366 -1.85 -25.67 13.40
C SER A 366 -3.13 -26.05 14.16
N ALA A 367 -4.30 -25.70 13.62
CA ALA A 367 -5.58 -26.06 14.23
C ALA A 367 -5.78 -27.59 14.22
N PRO A 368 -6.39 -28.16 15.27
CA PRO A 368 -6.72 -29.59 15.29
C PRO A 368 -7.71 -29.97 14.20
N GLU A 369 -7.72 -31.25 13.84
CA GLU A 369 -8.71 -31.77 12.89
C GLU A 369 -10.09 -31.90 13.54
N LEU A 370 -11.13 -31.69 12.74
CA LEU A 370 -12.51 -31.84 13.20
C LEU A 370 -12.87 -33.32 13.38
N SER A 371 -13.22 -33.69 14.61
CA SER A 371 -13.69 -35.02 14.97
C SER A 371 -15.23 -35.09 15.06
N VAL A 372 -15.79 -36.30 15.03
CA VAL A 372 -17.25 -36.51 15.23
C VAL A 372 -17.70 -36.02 16.61
N ARG A 373 -16.84 -36.16 17.63
CA ARG A 373 -17.11 -35.67 18.99
C ARG A 373 -17.28 -34.15 19.02
N HIS A 374 -16.61 -33.39 18.14
CA HIS A 374 -16.72 -31.94 18.11
C HIS A 374 -18.14 -31.43 17.81
N ASN A 375 -18.96 -32.21 17.09
CA ASN A 375 -20.30 -31.80 16.71
C ASN A 375 -21.21 -31.48 17.90
N GLN A 376 -21.04 -32.16 19.05
CA GLN A 376 -21.86 -31.88 20.23
C GLN A 376 -21.55 -30.49 20.82
N PHE A 377 -20.28 -30.06 20.77
CA PHE A 377 -19.84 -28.76 21.29
C PHE A 377 -20.25 -27.62 20.35
N LEU A 378 -20.12 -27.84 19.04
CA LEU A 378 -20.43 -26.83 18.01
C LEU A 378 -21.93 -26.53 17.93
N LYS A 379 -22.79 -27.53 18.19
CA LYS A 379 -24.25 -27.39 18.21
C LYS A 379 -24.80 -26.74 19.48
N ALA A 380 -24.04 -26.73 20.57
CA ALA A 380 -24.47 -26.19 21.85
C ALA A 380 -24.55 -24.65 21.85
N GLY A 381 -25.52 -24.11 22.61
CA GLY A 381 -25.54 -22.69 22.97
C GLY A 381 -24.54 -22.38 24.08
N ALA A 382 -24.23 -21.10 24.29
CA ALA A 382 -23.30 -20.69 25.34
C ALA A 382 -23.77 -21.12 26.73
N HIS A 383 -25.08 -21.02 27.01
CA HIS A 383 -25.64 -21.50 28.28
C HIS A 383 -25.49 -23.02 28.48
N GLU A 384 -25.68 -23.79 27.41
CA GLU A 384 -25.50 -25.26 27.46
C GLU A 384 -24.03 -25.63 27.68
N ILE A 385 -23.10 -24.96 26.99
CA ILE A 385 -21.65 -25.14 27.20
C ILE A 385 -21.30 -24.97 28.68
N VAL A 386 -21.72 -23.87 29.29
CA VAL A 386 -21.44 -23.57 30.70
C VAL A 386 -22.05 -24.64 31.61
N SER A 387 -23.32 -25.01 31.39
CA SER A 387 -24.00 -26.03 32.21
C SER A 387 -23.34 -27.41 32.12
N ARG A 388 -22.85 -27.80 30.93
CA ARG A 388 -22.16 -29.08 30.72
C ARG A 388 -20.79 -29.10 31.40
N ILE A 389 -20.05 -27.99 31.37
CA ILE A 389 -18.78 -27.85 32.10
C ILE A 389 -19.03 -27.90 33.60
N GLU A 390 -20.05 -27.20 34.11
CA GLU A 390 -20.42 -27.20 35.53
C GLU A 390 -20.72 -28.62 36.05
N LYS A 391 -21.39 -29.44 35.24
CA LYS A 391 -21.70 -30.84 35.57
C LYS A 391 -20.50 -31.77 35.47
N GLY A 392 -19.40 -31.32 34.88
CA GLY A 392 -18.23 -32.13 34.58
C GLY A 392 -18.41 -33.06 33.38
N ASP A 393 -19.44 -32.84 32.55
CA ASP A 393 -19.66 -33.60 31.32
C ASP A 393 -18.57 -33.27 30.28
N TRP A 394 -18.20 -31.98 30.21
CA TRP A 394 -17.26 -31.39 29.25
C TRP A 394 -16.18 -30.59 29.98
N THR A 395 -15.04 -30.38 29.31
CA THR A 395 -14.04 -29.39 29.75
C THR A 395 -14.02 -28.17 28.83
N ALA A 396 -13.58 -27.01 29.33
CA ALA A 396 -13.38 -25.82 28.51
C ALA A 396 -12.39 -26.11 27.38
N ARG A 397 -11.33 -26.88 27.66
CA ARG A 397 -10.31 -27.26 26.68
C ARG A 397 -10.87 -28.08 25.52
N GLU A 398 -11.79 -29.00 25.76
CA GLU A 398 -12.47 -29.78 24.71
C GLU A 398 -13.35 -28.89 23.84
N VAL A 399 -14.13 -28.00 24.47
CA VAL A 399 -15.01 -27.07 23.76
C VAL A 399 -14.20 -26.13 22.87
N VAL A 400 -13.18 -25.47 23.41
CA VAL A 400 -12.34 -24.53 22.65
C VAL A 400 -11.64 -25.22 21.47
N GLU A 401 -11.19 -26.47 21.63
CA GLU A 401 -10.58 -27.23 20.54
C GLU A 401 -11.51 -27.37 19.32
N ALA A 402 -12.77 -27.71 19.59
CA ALA A 402 -13.76 -27.90 18.56
C ALA A 402 -14.02 -26.60 17.79
N TYR A 403 -14.16 -25.48 18.50
CA TYR A 403 -14.35 -24.17 17.88
C TYR A 403 -13.12 -23.68 17.12
N ILE A 404 -11.89 -23.95 17.60
CA ILE A 404 -10.66 -23.66 16.85
C ILE A 404 -10.63 -24.43 15.53
N SER A 405 -10.97 -25.71 15.58
CA SER A 405 -10.99 -26.58 14.40
C SER A 405 -12.01 -26.09 13.36
N GLN A 406 -13.20 -25.66 13.83
CA GLN A 406 -14.24 -25.09 12.97
C GLN A 406 -13.90 -23.69 12.46
N ALA A 407 -13.28 -22.84 13.28
CA ALA A 407 -12.81 -21.51 12.89
C ALA A 407 -11.77 -21.59 11.76
N ALA A 408 -10.85 -22.56 11.83
CA ALA A 408 -9.88 -22.82 10.77
C ALA A 408 -10.56 -23.19 9.45
N LYS A 409 -11.57 -24.07 9.47
CA LYS A 409 -12.36 -24.39 8.26
C LYS A 409 -13.12 -23.20 7.71
N ALA A 410 -13.76 -22.41 8.59
CA ALA A 410 -14.45 -21.20 8.20
C ALA A 410 -13.48 -20.20 7.55
N HIS A 411 -12.27 -20.07 8.09
CA HIS A 411 -11.23 -19.23 7.52
C HIS A 411 -10.79 -19.70 6.14
N ILE A 412 -10.55 -21.00 5.94
CA ILE A 412 -10.17 -21.55 4.64
C ILE A 412 -11.25 -21.27 3.59
N ALA A 413 -12.53 -21.39 3.97
CA ALA A 413 -13.66 -21.16 3.06
C ALA A 413 -13.91 -19.68 2.75
N THR A 414 -13.69 -18.77 3.71
CA THR A 414 -14.18 -17.39 3.61
C THR A 414 -13.15 -16.30 3.86
N ASN A 415 -11.94 -16.62 4.32
CA ASN A 415 -10.91 -15.66 4.74
C ASN A 415 -11.43 -14.65 5.79
N CYS A 416 -12.13 -15.14 6.82
CA CYS A 416 -12.81 -14.31 7.83
C CYS A 416 -11.95 -13.85 9.02
N LEU A 417 -10.73 -14.36 9.18
CA LEU A 417 -9.87 -14.12 10.36
C LEU A 417 -8.70 -13.18 10.04
N THR A 418 -8.31 -12.36 11.01
CA THR A 418 -7.13 -11.48 10.97
C THR A 418 -6.03 -12.03 11.87
N GLU A 419 -6.15 -11.81 13.18
CA GLU A 419 -5.25 -12.33 14.20
C GLU A 419 -5.81 -13.65 14.76
N VAL A 420 -4.95 -14.66 14.92
CA VAL A 420 -5.35 -16.00 15.39
C VAL A 420 -4.82 -16.22 16.81
N LEU A 421 -5.72 -16.50 17.75
CA LEU A 421 -5.42 -16.58 19.19
C LEU A 421 -5.47 -18.03 19.71
N PHE A 422 -5.42 -19.02 18.82
CA PHE A 422 -5.69 -20.43 19.13
C PHE A 422 -4.85 -20.96 20.31
N GLN A 423 -3.55 -20.71 20.32
CA GLN A 423 -2.66 -21.23 21.38
C GLN A 423 -2.95 -20.57 22.74
N GLN A 424 -3.17 -19.25 22.75
CA GLN A 424 -3.56 -18.51 23.95
C GLN A 424 -4.93 -18.97 24.46
N ALA A 425 -5.87 -19.26 23.55
CA ALA A 425 -7.20 -19.74 23.89
C ALA A 425 -7.17 -21.13 24.54
N LEU A 426 -6.39 -22.07 24.00
CA LEU A 426 -6.23 -23.41 24.58
C LEU A 426 -5.60 -23.34 25.97
N LYS A 427 -4.57 -22.50 26.14
CA LYS A 427 -3.93 -22.29 27.44
C LYS A 427 -4.91 -21.70 28.48
N LEU A 428 -5.68 -20.68 28.11
CA LEU A 428 -6.69 -20.11 28.99
C LEU A 428 -7.77 -21.14 29.35
N ALA A 429 -8.16 -21.99 28.41
CA ALA A 429 -9.11 -23.08 28.66
C ALA A 429 -8.57 -24.08 29.70
N GLU A 430 -7.30 -24.48 29.58
CA GLU A 430 -6.62 -25.36 30.55
C GLU A 430 -6.50 -24.71 31.94
N GLU A 431 -6.24 -23.40 32.00
CA GLU A 431 -6.22 -22.64 33.25
C GLU A 431 -7.60 -22.61 33.93
N LEU A 432 -8.68 -22.44 33.16
CA LEU A 432 -10.06 -22.49 33.67
C LEU A 432 -10.42 -23.89 34.17
N ASP A 433 -10.06 -24.93 33.41
CA ASP A 433 -10.31 -26.32 33.79
C ASP A 433 -9.56 -26.69 35.08
N ALA A 434 -8.31 -26.26 35.23
CA ALA A 434 -7.51 -26.47 36.44
C ALA A 434 -8.10 -25.73 37.65
N GLU A 435 -8.52 -24.47 37.48
CA GLU A 435 -9.20 -23.69 38.52
C GLU A 435 -10.49 -24.38 38.96
N PHE A 436 -11.32 -24.80 38.00
CA PHE A 436 -12.60 -25.46 38.28
C PHE A 436 -12.39 -26.83 38.96
N ALA A 437 -11.38 -27.60 38.54
CA ALA A 437 -11.07 -28.89 39.16
C ALA A 437 -10.78 -28.77 40.66
N VAL A 438 -10.08 -27.71 41.08
CA VAL A 438 -9.70 -27.44 42.47
C VAL A 438 -10.84 -26.77 43.25
N THR A 439 -11.47 -25.75 42.68
CA THR A 439 -12.42 -24.89 43.40
C THR A 439 -13.87 -25.37 43.34
N LYS A 440 -14.21 -26.17 42.32
CA LYS A 440 -15.59 -26.52 41.92
C LYS A 440 -16.49 -25.30 41.72
N LYS A 441 -15.90 -24.15 41.38
CA LYS A 441 -16.61 -22.89 41.12
C LYS A 441 -16.27 -22.39 39.73
N LEU A 442 -17.30 -22.08 38.96
CA LEU A 442 -17.13 -21.41 37.66
C LEU A 442 -16.63 -19.97 37.90
N ARG A 443 -15.77 -19.49 37.01
CA ARG A 443 -15.27 -18.10 37.03
C ARG A 443 -16.39 -17.08 36.80
N GLY A 444 -17.40 -17.43 36.00
CA GLY A 444 -18.52 -16.55 35.69
C GLY A 444 -19.53 -17.17 34.73
N PRO A 445 -20.53 -16.40 34.28
CA PRO A 445 -21.64 -16.88 33.45
C PRO A 445 -21.23 -17.28 32.02
N LEU A 446 -19.98 -17.04 31.62
CA LEU A 446 -19.44 -17.38 30.30
C LEU A 446 -18.25 -18.34 30.39
N HIS A 447 -18.09 -19.05 31.52
CA HIS A 447 -16.96 -19.94 31.76
C HIS A 447 -16.77 -20.99 30.66
N GLY A 448 -15.61 -20.95 30.00
CA GLY A 448 -15.25 -21.87 28.93
C GLY A 448 -15.90 -21.59 27.57
N VAL A 449 -16.66 -20.50 27.42
CA VAL A 449 -17.35 -20.16 26.17
C VAL A 449 -16.40 -19.45 25.20
N PRO A 450 -16.13 -20.00 23.99
CA PRO A 450 -15.24 -19.37 23.01
C PRO A 450 -15.94 -18.23 22.25
N PHE A 451 -15.26 -17.10 22.11
CA PHE A 451 -15.77 -15.94 21.39
C PHE A 451 -14.77 -15.35 20.40
N SER A 452 -15.30 -14.63 19.41
CA SER A 452 -14.53 -13.88 18.41
C SER A 452 -14.73 -12.38 18.58
N ALA A 453 -13.76 -11.60 18.12
CA ALA A 453 -13.82 -10.15 18.21
C ALA A 453 -13.46 -9.49 16.88
N LYS A 454 -14.30 -8.56 16.41
CA LYS A 454 -14.00 -7.71 15.26
C LYS A 454 -12.62 -7.05 15.42
N ASP A 455 -11.86 -6.92 14.32
CA ASP A 455 -10.48 -6.41 14.35
C ASP A 455 -10.29 -5.03 15.01
N GLN A 456 -11.38 -4.29 15.27
CA GLN A 456 -11.35 -3.02 15.98
C GLN A 456 -11.07 -3.12 17.49
N PHE A 457 -11.32 -4.25 18.14
CA PHE A 457 -11.18 -4.37 19.58
C PHE A 457 -9.73 -4.71 19.93
N ASN A 458 -9.11 -3.95 20.82
CA ASN A 458 -7.78 -4.29 21.31
C ASN A 458 -7.83 -5.60 22.09
N ILE A 459 -6.89 -6.49 21.77
CA ILE A 459 -6.54 -7.66 22.56
C ILE A 459 -5.04 -7.60 22.78
N ALA A 460 -4.58 -7.66 24.02
CA ALA A 460 -3.19 -7.50 24.39
C ALA A 460 -2.30 -8.51 23.66
N GLY A 461 -1.22 -8.02 23.04
CA GLY A 461 -0.29 -8.84 22.26
C GLY A 461 -0.65 -8.99 20.78
N PHE A 462 -1.82 -8.50 20.33
CA PHE A 462 -2.29 -8.62 18.95
C PHE A 462 -2.51 -7.26 18.28
N ASP A 463 -2.32 -7.19 16.97
CA ASP A 463 -2.53 -5.95 16.21
C ASP A 463 -4.01 -5.59 16.15
N THR A 464 -4.30 -4.29 16.06
CA THR A 464 -5.64 -3.74 15.80
C THR A 464 -5.56 -2.87 14.55
N SER A 465 -5.53 -3.53 13.40
CA SER A 465 -5.16 -2.91 12.11
C SER A 465 -6.29 -2.11 11.47
N ILE A 466 -7.54 -2.54 11.68
CA ILE A 466 -8.76 -2.11 10.99
C ILE A 466 -8.61 -2.00 9.47
N GLY A 467 -7.80 -2.88 8.88
CA GLY A 467 -7.53 -2.96 7.45
C GLY A 467 -6.49 -1.98 6.92
N PHE A 468 -5.70 -1.32 7.77
CA PHE A 468 -4.56 -0.51 7.37
C PHE A 468 -3.23 -1.26 7.55
N THR A 469 -2.46 -1.41 6.47
CA THR A 469 -1.10 -1.99 6.53
C THR A 469 -0.19 -1.13 7.41
N THR A 470 -0.42 0.18 7.47
CA THR A 470 0.39 1.11 8.28
C THR A 470 0.24 0.87 9.79
N TRP A 471 -0.82 0.15 10.22
CA TRP A 471 -1.11 -0.18 11.61
C TRP A 471 -0.77 -1.63 11.97
N ALA A 472 -0.29 -2.44 11.02
CA ALA A 472 0.25 -3.76 11.31
C ALA A 472 1.58 -3.68 12.08
N ASN A 473 1.93 -4.76 12.79
CA ASN A 473 3.08 -4.89 13.68
C ASN A 473 3.11 -3.83 14.79
N ARG A 474 1.94 -3.53 15.36
CA ARG A 474 1.70 -2.62 16.48
C ARG A 474 0.74 -3.27 17.46
N PRO A 475 1.18 -4.34 18.17
CA PRO A 475 0.30 -5.08 19.05
C PRO A 475 -0.21 -4.17 20.17
N ALA A 476 -1.49 -4.32 20.53
CA ALA A 476 -2.08 -3.61 21.64
C ALA A 476 -1.40 -4.03 22.95
N THR A 477 -1.25 -3.08 23.87
CA THR A 477 -0.63 -3.33 25.18
C THR A 477 -1.64 -3.72 26.25
N THR A 478 -2.92 -3.41 26.04
CA THR A 478 -4.02 -3.69 26.96
C THR A 478 -5.24 -4.11 26.16
N ASP A 479 -6.09 -4.95 26.76
CA ASP A 479 -7.37 -5.31 26.20
C ASP A 479 -8.33 -4.11 26.14
N ALA A 480 -9.31 -4.19 25.24
CA ALA A 480 -10.50 -3.34 25.32
C ALA A 480 -11.34 -3.74 26.54
N VAL A 481 -12.09 -2.78 27.11
CA VAL A 481 -12.92 -3.02 28.31
C VAL A 481 -13.87 -4.20 28.13
N LEU A 482 -14.52 -4.28 26.96
CA LEU A 482 -15.43 -5.39 26.69
C LEU A 482 -14.69 -6.74 26.64
N VAL A 483 -13.48 -6.77 26.08
CA VAL A 483 -12.68 -7.99 26.00
C VAL A 483 -12.25 -8.43 27.40
N SER A 484 -11.74 -7.51 28.23
CA SER A 484 -11.35 -7.82 29.61
C SER A 484 -12.54 -8.25 30.46
N GLN A 485 -13.70 -7.60 30.32
CA GLN A 485 -14.94 -8.01 30.98
C GLN A 485 -15.34 -9.44 30.60
N LEU A 486 -15.37 -9.77 29.30
CA LEU A 486 -15.72 -11.12 28.84
C LEU A 486 -14.76 -12.18 29.38
N ILE A 487 -13.44 -11.91 29.35
CA ILE A 487 -12.43 -12.81 29.92
C ILE A 487 -12.62 -12.98 31.42
N SER A 488 -12.93 -11.90 32.15
CA SER A 488 -13.19 -11.96 33.60
C SER A 488 -14.42 -12.79 33.96
N LEU A 489 -15.40 -12.87 33.05
CA LEU A 489 -16.60 -13.71 33.18
C LEU A 489 -16.36 -15.16 32.72
N GLY A 490 -15.12 -15.48 32.32
CA GLY A 490 -14.67 -16.81 31.92
C GLY A 490 -14.77 -17.13 30.43
N ALA A 491 -15.11 -16.16 29.58
CA ALA A 491 -15.12 -16.34 28.12
C ALA A 491 -13.69 -16.38 27.55
N ILE A 492 -13.51 -17.08 26.43
CA ILE A 492 -12.19 -17.34 25.84
C ILE A 492 -12.10 -16.76 24.42
N PRO A 493 -11.25 -15.74 24.16
CA PRO A 493 -11.09 -15.19 22.82
C PRO A 493 -10.28 -16.15 21.94
N ILE A 494 -10.83 -16.54 20.78
CA ILE A 494 -10.17 -17.50 19.86
C ILE A 494 -9.55 -16.84 18.62
N ALA A 495 -10.09 -15.72 18.16
CA ALA A 495 -9.63 -15.02 16.97
C ALA A 495 -10.13 -13.58 16.91
N LYS A 496 -9.42 -12.76 16.14
CA LYS A 496 -9.95 -11.49 15.61
C LYS A 496 -10.45 -11.69 14.19
N THR A 497 -11.49 -10.95 13.81
CA THR A 497 -12.15 -11.12 12.50
C THR A 497 -12.05 -9.91 11.59
N ASN A 498 -12.09 -10.20 10.30
CA ASN A 498 -11.80 -9.24 9.23
C ASN A 498 -12.86 -8.14 9.10
N VAL A 499 -12.41 -7.00 8.57
CA VAL A 499 -13.20 -5.78 8.38
C VAL A 499 -12.85 -5.14 7.04
N PRO A 500 -13.73 -4.30 6.45
CA PRO A 500 -13.33 -3.47 5.31
C PRO A 500 -12.32 -2.40 5.73
N GLN A 501 -11.50 -1.96 4.78
CA GLN A 501 -10.56 -0.84 4.99
C GLN A 501 -11.32 0.37 5.55
N THR A 502 -10.81 1.01 6.61
CA THR A 502 -11.45 2.11 7.37
C THR A 502 -12.68 1.73 8.21
N MET A 503 -13.24 0.54 8.03
CA MET A 503 -14.56 0.10 8.54
C MET A 503 -15.78 0.84 7.98
N PHE A 504 -15.60 1.78 7.05
CA PHE A 504 -16.68 2.59 6.47
C PHE A 504 -17.15 2.06 5.12
N SER A 505 -17.57 0.79 5.12
CA SER A 505 -18.11 0.09 3.95
C SER A 505 -19.03 -1.05 4.39
N PHE A 506 -19.98 -1.41 3.53
CA PHE A 506 -20.84 -2.59 3.68
C PHE A 506 -20.27 -3.83 3.00
N GLU A 507 -19.02 -3.76 2.53
CA GLU A 507 -18.19 -4.88 2.10
C GLU A 507 -17.26 -5.36 3.24
N CYS A 508 -16.50 -6.42 3.01
CA CYS A 508 -15.45 -6.87 3.93
C CYS A 508 -14.15 -7.18 3.18
N ASN A 509 -13.45 -6.13 2.73
CA ASN A 509 -12.17 -6.25 2.02
C ASN A 509 -11.19 -5.16 2.46
N ASN A 510 -9.91 -5.51 2.59
CA ASN A 510 -8.84 -4.56 2.80
C ASN A 510 -7.50 -5.09 2.26
N PRO A 511 -6.52 -4.20 2.00
CA PRO A 511 -5.23 -4.60 1.44
C PRO A 511 -4.41 -5.54 2.35
N LEU A 512 -4.55 -5.42 3.68
CA LEU A 512 -3.77 -6.20 4.62
C LEU A 512 -4.21 -7.66 4.69
N TRP A 513 -5.50 -7.93 4.88
CA TRP A 513 -6.05 -9.28 5.12
C TRP A 513 -6.78 -9.86 3.91
N GLY A 514 -7.09 -9.05 2.91
CA GLY A 514 -7.84 -9.44 1.74
C GLY A 514 -9.35 -9.46 1.98
N ARG A 515 -10.07 -10.11 1.06
CA ARG A 515 -11.53 -10.14 1.02
C ARG A 515 -12.07 -11.29 1.85
N THR A 516 -13.11 -11.02 2.63
CA THR A 516 -13.96 -12.05 3.21
C THR A 516 -15.18 -12.25 2.31
N THR A 517 -15.50 -13.50 2.01
CA THR A 517 -16.64 -13.88 1.15
C THR A 517 -17.83 -14.35 1.98
N ASN A 518 -19.03 -14.34 1.39
CA ASN A 518 -20.21 -14.90 2.03
C ASN A 518 -20.10 -16.44 2.12
N PRO A 519 -20.41 -17.05 3.28
CA PRO A 519 -20.33 -18.51 3.45
C PRO A 519 -21.34 -19.29 2.60
N TYR A 520 -22.48 -18.72 2.24
CA TYR A 520 -23.49 -19.38 1.40
C TYR A 520 -23.10 -19.33 -0.09
N ASN A 521 -22.46 -18.25 -0.53
CA ASN A 521 -22.03 -18.10 -1.92
C ASN A 521 -20.86 -17.12 -2.04
N SER A 522 -19.69 -17.63 -2.46
CA SER A 522 -18.45 -16.85 -2.51
C SER A 522 -18.44 -15.70 -3.52
N LYS A 523 -19.40 -15.66 -4.46
CA LYS A 523 -19.60 -14.53 -5.39
C LYS A 523 -20.18 -13.29 -4.70
N TYR A 524 -20.81 -13.46 -3.54
CA TYR A 524 -21.48 -12.39 -2.81
C TYR A 524 -20.69 -11.95 -1.57
N THR A 525 -21.00 -10.73 -1.12
CA THR A 525 -20.40 -10.15 0.07
C THR A 525 -20.98 -10.75 1.34
N CYS A 526 -20.15 -10.91 2.38
CA CYS A 526 -20.60 -11.24 3.74
C CYS A 526 -21.17 -10.02 4.49
N GLY A 527 -21.24 -8.86 3.82
CA GLY A 527 -21.65 -7.60 4.44
C GLY A 527 -20.53 -6.96 5.25
N GLY A 528 -20.82 -5.83 5.89
CA GLY A 528 -19.80 -5.10 6.62
C GLY A 528 -20.33 -3.99 7.53
N SER A 529 -19.50 -3.47 8.44
CA SER A 529 -18.07 -3.76 8.58
C SER A 529 -17.72 -4.93 9.50
N SER A 530 -18.67 -5.59 10.15
CA SER A 530 -18.44 -6.81 10.96
C SER A 530 -18.62 -8.09 10.15
N GLY A 531 -18.15 -8.09 8.89
CA GLY A 531 -18.35 -9.19 7.95
C GLY A 531 -17.60 -10.47 8.32
N GLY A 532 -16.39 -10.35 8.87
CA GLY A 532 -15.63 -11.48 9.39
C GLY A 532 -16.35 -12.23 10.52
N GLU A 533 -16.92 -11.49 11.49
CA GLU A 533 -17.73 -12.07 12.58
C GLU A 533 -18.90 -12.88 12.03
N ALA A 534 -19.66 -12.30 11.09
CA ALA A 534 -20.85 -12.94 10.55
C ALA A 534 -20.52 -14.20 9.74
N ALA A 535 -19.48 -14.15 8.90
CA ALA A 535 -19.01 -15.31 8.14
C ALA A 535 -18.52 -16.44 9.06
N LEU A 536 -17.80 -16.09 10.13
CA LEU A 536 -17.32 -17.06 11.12
C LEU A 536 -18.48 -17.73 11.89
N LEU A 537 -19.45 -16.93 12.37
CA LEU A 537 -20.59 -17.41 13.13
C LEU A 537 -21.54 -18.28 12.30
N ALA A 538 -21.75 -17.92 11.02
CA ALA A 538 -22.59 -18.68 10.10
C ALA A 538 -22.05 -20.10 9.85
N MET A 539 -20.74 -20.28 9.98
CA MET A 539 -20.07 -21.57 9.86
C MET A 539 -19.75 -22.20 11.22
N ASP A 540 -20.40 -21.77 12.31
CA ASP A 540 -20.19 -22.32 13.67
C ASP A 540 -18.75 -22.21 14.20
N GLY A 541 -17.94 -21.32 13.64
CA GLY A 541 -16.54 -21.14 14.04
C GLY A 541 -16.35 -20.32 15.32
N SER A 542 -17.43 -19.87 15.95
CA SER A 542 -17.40 -19.18 17.25
C SER A 542 -18.75 -19.34 17.96
N ALA A 543 -18.79 -19.29 19.30
CA ALA A 543 -20.06 -19.41 20.02
C ALA A 543 -20.88 -18.11 19.92
N PHE A 544 -20.21 -16.97 20.12
CA PHE A 544 -20.71 -15.62 19.87
C PHE A 544 -19.55 -14.70 19.47
N GLY A 545 -19.90 -13.52 18.96
CA GLY A 545 -18.98 -12.52 18.47
C GLY A 545 -19.29 -11.12 18.98
N ILE A 546 -18.30 -10.23 18.92
CA ILE A 546 -18.47 -8.81 19.25
C ILE A 546 -18.11 -7.93 18.05
N GLY A 547 -19.01 -6.99 17.75
CA GLY A 547 -18.86 -6.08 16.61
C GLY A 547 -19.28 -4.64 16.95
N SER A 548 -19.44 -3.84 15.91
CA SER A 548 -19.89 -2.45 16.05
C SER A 548 -20.80 -2.02 14.92
N ASP A 549 -21.61 -1.00 15.19
CA ASP A 549 -22.60 -0.50 14.25
C ASP A 549 -22.72 1.03 14.39
N VAL A 550 -22.60 1.72 13.26
CA VAL A 550 -22.90 3.16 13.11
C VAL A 550 -23.98 3.43 12.05
N GLY A 551 -24.01 2.58 11.02
CA GLY A 551 -24.94 2.67 9.90
C GLY A 551 -25.39 1.30 9.39
N GLY A 552 -25.34 0.26 10.21
CA GLY A 552 -25.75 -1.11 9.86
C GLY A 552 -24.69 -2.19 10.11
N SER A 553 -23.51 -1.85 10.64
CA SER A 553 -22.36 -2.77 10.62
C SER A 553 -22.44 -4.00 11.54
N LEU A 554 -23.47 -4.13 12.38
CA LEU A 554 -23.84 -5.40 13.03
C LEU A 554 -24.94 -6.10 12.23
N ARG A 555 -25.96 -5.33 11.81
CA ARG A 555 -27.20 -5.84 11.21
C ARG A 555 -27.05 -6.32 9.77
N ILE A 556 -26.34 -5.57 8.92
CA ILE A 556 -26.11 -5.90 7.51
C ILE A 556 -25.35 -7.23 7.38
N PRO A 557 -24.17 -7.41 8.00
CA PRO A 557 -23.47 -8.70 7.88
C PRO A 557 -24.24 -9.83 8.56
N ALA A 558 -24.97 -9.56 9.65
CA ALA A 558 -25.86 -10.54 10.25
C ALA A 558 -26.96 -11.03 9.28
N ALA A 559 -27.54 -10.12 8.49
CA ALA A 559 -28.56 -10.45 7.52
C ALA A 559 -27.99 -11.26 6.37
N TYR A 560 -26.85 -10.82 5.82
CA TYR A 560 -26.27 -11.45 4.64
C TYR A 560 -25.70 -12.84 4.93
N CYS A 561 -25.22 -13.09 6.14
CA CYS A 561 -24.71 -14.40 6.55
C CYS A 561 -25.72 -15.22 7.37
N GLY A 562 -26.94 -14.73 7.56
CA GLY A 562 -27.98 -15.46 8.28
C GLY A 562 -27.58 -15.79 9.71
N VAL A 563 -27.11 -14.80 10.47
CA VAL A 563 -26.84 -14.89 11.91
C VAL A 563 -27.64 -13.82 12.66
N TYR A 564 -27.60 -13.85 13.99
CA TYR A 564 -28.33 -12.91 14.84
C TYR A 564 -27.41 -11.77 15.28
N GLY A 565 -27.96 -10.56 15.36
CA GLY A 565 -27.20 -9.39 15.81
C GLY A 565 -28.06 -8.38 16.55
N LEU A 566 -27.51 -7.78 17.60
CA LEU A 566 -28.14 -6.71 18.36
C LEU A 566 -27.31 -5.43 18.23
N LYS A 567 -27.93 -4.36 17.70
CA LYS A 567 -27.40 -2.99 17.80
C LYS A 567 -28.01 -2.32 19.03
N PRO A 568 -27.35 -2.38 20.20
CA PRO A 568 -27.92 -1.83 21.41
C PRO A 568 -28.02 -0.30 21.35
N SER A 569 -28.65 0.27 22.37
CA SER A 569 -28.61 1.70 22.65
C SER A 569 -27.18 2.15 22.90
N PHE A 570 -26.85 3.35 22.41
CA PHE A 570 -25.54 3.95 22.66
C PHE A 570 -25.28 4.07 24.16
N GLY A 571 -24.15 3.51 24.62
CA GLY A 571 -23.72 3.54 26.02
C GLY A 571 -24.04 2.28 26.81
N ARG A 572 -24.81 1.31 26.28
CA ARG A 572 -25.04 0.01 26.94
C ARG A 572 -23.78 -0.84 27.09
N VAL A 573 -22.86 -0.70 26.14
CA VAL A 573 -21.61 -1.46 26.08
C VAL A 573 -20.47 -0.49 25.87
N SER A 574 -19.42 -0.63 26.68
CA SER A 574 -18.22 0.21 26.61
C SER A 574 -17.55 0.13 25.24
N LYS A 575 -16.93 1.24 24.83
CA LYS A 575 -16.10 1.31 23.62
C LYS A 575 -14.64 1.57 23.93
N ALA A 576 -14.29 1.78 25.20
CA ALA A 576 -12.91 2.02 25.57
C ALA A 576 -12.01 0.86 25.11
N GLY A 577 -10.92 1.21 24.42
CA GLY A 577 -10.00 0.26 23.80
C GLY A 577 -10.43 -0.26 22.42
N ALA A 578 -11.53 0.24 21.83
CA ALA A 578 -11.83 0.01 20.41
C ALA A 578 -11.14 1.06 19.52
N GLN A 579 -10.36 0.61 18.54
CA GLN A 579 -9.67 1.44 17.57
C GLN A 579 -10.64 2.03 16.54
N SER A 580 -10.42 3.28 16.12
CA SER A 580 -11.26 3.97 15.14
C SER A 580 -10.41 4.75 14.13
N ALA A 581 -10.83 4.71 12.86
CA ALA A 581 -10.28 5.56 11.81
C ALA A 581 -10.69 7.04 11.96
N ASN A 582 -11.78 7.32 12.69
CA ASN A 582 -12.29 8.67 12.91
C ASN A 582 -12.56 8.94 14.41
N PRO A 583 -11.50 9.06 15.23
CA PRO A 583 -11.65 9.28 16.66
C PRO A 583 -12.27 10.67 16.95
N ALA A 584 -13.09 10.73 18.01
CA ALA A 584 -13.83 11.92 18.46
C ALA A 584 -14.91 12.43 17.48
N PHE A 585 -15.38 11.59 16.55
CA PHE A 585 -16.58 11.89 15.78
C PHE A 585 -17.83 11.68 16.63
N GLU A 586 -18.55 12.77 16.88
CA GLU A 586 -19.67 12.82 17.84
C GLU A 586 -21.04 12.97 17.15
N GLY A 587 -21.07 13.24 15.84
CA GLY A 587 -22.30 13.52 15.09
C GLY A 587 -23.26 12.34 15.04
N ILE A 588 -22.72 11.13 14.80
CA ILE A 588 -23.48 9.88 14.88
C ILE A 588 -22.71 8.92 15.78
N LYS A 589 -23.35 8.55 16.88
CA LYS A 589 -22.76 7.66 17.87
C LYS A 589 -22.81 6.22 17.38
N SER A 590 -21.65 5.67 17.05
CA SER A 590 -21.48 4.23 16.86
C SER A 590 -21.91 3.48 18.15
N VAL A 591 -22.15 2.19 18.09
CA VAL A 591 -22.34 1.32 19.26
C VAL A 591 -21.50 0.06 19.12
N THR A 592 -21.21 -0.59 20.25
CA THR A 592 -20.67 -1.94 20.33
C THR A 592 -21.81 -2.89 20.69
N GLY A 593 -21.85 -4.08 20.09
CA GLY A 593 -22.92 -5.04 20.35
C GLY A 593 -22.55 -6.48 19.99
N PRO A 594 -23.34 -7.46 20.48
CA PRO A 594 -23.11 -8.87 20.23
C PRO A 594 -23.67 -9.33 18.89
N MET A 595 -23.03 -10.37 18.35
CA MET A 595 -23.52 -11.21 17.25
C MET A 595 -23.50 -12.66 17.72
N ALA A 596 -24.50 -13.45 17.36
CA ALA A 596 -24.59 -14.83 17.83
C ALA A 596 -25.36 -15.71 16.85
N ARG A 597 -25.47 -16.99 17.21
CA ARG A 597 -26.09 -18.03 16.39
C ARG A 597 -27.54 -18.33 16.75
N ASN A 598 -28.03 -17.72 17.83
CA ASN A 598 -29.40 -17.78 18.30
C ASN A 598 -29.66 -16.57 19.22
N VAL A 599 -30.93 -16.30 19.52
CA VAL A 599 -31.32 -15.17 20.38
C VAL A 599 -30.89 -15.36 21.83
N ASN A 600 -30.91 -16.59 22.36
CA ASN A 600 -30.55 -16.87 23.76
C ASN A 600 -29.10 -16.49 24.07
N ASP A 601 -28.17 -16.69 23.15
CA ASP A 601 -26.78 -16.29 23.30
C ASP A 601 -26.61 -14.75 23.26
N LEU A 602 -27.44 -14.03 22.49
CA LEU A 602 -27.51 -12.56 22.57
C LEU A 602 -28.04 -12.09 23.93
N GLU A 603 -29.07 -12.75 24.46
CA GLU A 603 -29.64 -12.44 25.77
C GLU A 603 -28.62 -12.68 26.88
N LEU A 604 -27.91 -13.81 26.86
CA LEU A 604 -26.87 -14.13 27.83
C LEU A 604 -25.77 -13.06 27.85
N PHE A 605 -25.33 -12.61 26.67
CA PHE A 605 -24.39 -11.49 26.57
C PHE A 605 -24.97 -10.22 27.22
N CYS A 606 -26.23 -9.88 26.94
CA CYS A 606 -26.88 -8.70 27.50
C CYS A 606 -26.97 -8.78 29.03
N GLN A 607 -27.34 -9.94 29.57
CA GLN A 607 -27.41 -10.18 31.02
C GLN A 607 -26.03 -10.05 31.69
N ALA A 608 -24.97 -10.49 31.00
CA ALA A 608 -23.61 -10.48 31.50
C ALA A 608 -22.93 -9.10 31.45
N ILE A 609 -23.20 -8.31 30.41
CA ILE A 609 -22.44 -7.08 30.10
C ILE A 609 -23.19 -5.79 30.43
N PHE A 610 -24.52 -5.75 30.27
CA PHE A 610 -25.24 -4.50 30.45
C PHE A 610 -25.15 -4.02 31.91
N GLY A 611 -24.64 -2.80 32.07
CA GLY A 611 -24.43 -2.16 33.37
C GLY A 611 -23.16 -2.62 34.11
N LEU A 612 -22.40 -3.58 33.57
CA LEU A 612 -21.12 -4.00 34.15
C LEU A 612 -20.10 -2.86 33.99
N GLN A 613 -19.71 -2.28 35.11
CA GLN A 613 -18.70 -1.21 35.17
C GLN A 613 -17.30 -1.78 35.17
N ASP A 614 -16.33 -0.96 34.78
CA ASP A 614 -14.91 -1.24 34.94
C ASP A 614 -14.26 -0.02 35.60
N GLU A 615 -13.59 -0.25 36.73
CA GLU A 615 -12.91 0.81 37.49
C GLU A 615 -11.59 1.24 36.84
N THR A 616 -11.06 0.42 35.92
CA THR A 616 -9.72 0.63 35.33
C THR A 616 -9.73 1.52 34.09
N HIS A 617 -10.88 1.66 33.43
CA HIS A 617 -11.03 2.48 32.23
C HIS A 617 -12.10 3.59 32.39
N SER A 618 -11.69 4.84 32.17
CA SER A 618 -12.61 5.98 32.13
C SER A 618 -13.33 6.08 30.78
N ASP A 619 -14.40 5.30 30.56
CA ASP A 619 -15.31 5.50 29.41
C ASP A 619 -16.44 6.47 29.78
N TYR A 620 -16.31 7.72 29.37
CA TYR A 620 -17.32 8.77 29.62
C TYR A 620 -18.64 8.54 28.86
N THR A 621 -18.69 7.58 27.93
CA THR A 621 -19.88 7.28 27.13
C THR A 621 -20.72 6.13 27.68
N PHE A 622 -20.17 5.38 28.64
CA PHE A 622 -20.84 4.24 29.25
C PHE A 622 -21.98 4.70 30.17
N VAL A 623 -23.12 4.02 30.09
CA VAL A 623 -24.27 4.24 30.97
C VAL A 623 -24.46 3.00 31.84
N PRO A 624 -24.31 3.12 33.18
CA PRO A 624 -24.35 1.99 34.10
C PRO A 624 -25.78 1.50 34.36
N MET A 625 -26.47 1.09 33.31
CA MET A 625 -27.83 0.59 33.37
C MET A 625 -27.81 -0.94 33.27
N PRO A 626 -28.14 -1.68 34.35
CA PRO A 626 -28.11 -3.14 34.33
C PRO A 626 -29.15 -3.73 33.38
N TYR A 627 -28.99 -5.02 33.07
CA TYR A 627 -30.03 -5.79 32.39
C TYR A 627 -31.31 -5.81 33.24
N ARG A 628 -32.45 -5.48 32.62
CA ARG A 628 -33.77 -5.54 33.24
C ARG A 628 -34.58 -6.62 32.55
N ARG A 629 -35.11 -7.58 33.33
CA ARG A 629 -36.03 -8.57 32.79
C ARG A 629 -37.25 -7.85 32.19
N PRO A 630 -37.53 -8.04 30.90
CA PRO A 630 -38.63 -7.33 30.26
C PRO A 630 -39.97 -7.90 30.74
N ASP A 631 -40.87 -7.02 31.14
CA ASP A 631 -42.27 -7.34 31.38
C ASP A 631 -43.06 -6.99 30.12
N LEU A 632 -43.47 -8.02 29.37
CA LEU A 632 -44.21 -7.89 28.11
C LEU A 632 -45.64 -8.42 28.29
N PRO A 633 -46.65 -7.72 27.76
CA PRO A 633 -48.01 -8.24 27.74
C PRO A 633 -48.08 -9.48 26.84
N LYS A 634 -49.00 -10.41 27.17
CA LYS A 634 -49.24 -11.61 26.34
C LYS A 634 -49.55 -11.28 24.88
N ARG A 635 -50.32 -10.21 24.65
CA ARG A 635 -50.68 -9.70 23.33
C ARG A 635 -49.87 -8.44 23.03
N LEU A 636 -48.98 -8.52 22.04
CA LEU A 636 -48.16 -7.41 21.58
C LEU A 636 -48.77 -6.73 20.35
N LYS A 637 -48.37 -5.47 20.12
CA LYS A 637 -48.75 -4.66 18.97
C LYS A 637 -47.50 -4.28 18.18
N PHE A 638 -47.37 -4.83 16.97
CA PHE A 638 -46.23 -4.61 16.08
C PHE A 638 -46.61 -3.67 14.94
N GLY A 639 -45.84 -2.59 14.78
CA GLY A 639 -45.86 -1.80 13.53
C GLY A 639 -44.93 -2.46 12.51
N TYR A 640 -45.37 -2.63 11.26
CA TYR A 640 -44.54 -3.17 10.18
C TYR A 640 -44.62 -2.32 8.91
N TYR A 641 -43.58 -2.40 8.08
CA TYR A 641 -43.53 -1.79 6.76
C TYR A 641 -42.68 -2.67 5.84
N THR A 642 -42.97 -2.68 4.54
CA THR A 642 -42.24 -3.45 3.53
C THR A 642 -41.43 -2.57 2.58
N ALA A 643 -41.57 -1.25 2.68
CA ALA A 643 -40.82 -0.27 1.91
C ALA A 643 -40.60 1.01 2.72
N ASP A 644 -39.48 1.69 2.48
CA ASP A 644 -39.07 2.90 3.19
C ASP A 644 -39.27 4.20 2.38
N GLY A 645 -39.80 4.07 1.16
CA GLY A 645 -40.00 5.19 0.24
C GLY A 645 -38.77 5.58 -0.58
N PHE A 646 -37.58 5.06 -0.26
CA PHE A 646 -36.33 5.37 -0.98
C PHE A 646 -36.11 4.44 -2.18
N ALA A 647 -36.19 3.13 -1.95
CA ALA A 647 -36.16 2.10 -2.99
C ALA A 647 -37.14 0.98 -2.63
N LYS A 648 -37.71 0.30 -3.63
CA LYS A 648 -38.47 -0.93 -3.38
C LYS A 648 -37.57 -1.95 -2.68
N ALA A 649 -38.10 -2.60 -1.64
CA ALA A 649 -37.48 -3.79 -1.09
C ALA A 649 -37.48 -4.92 -2.14
N SER A 650 -36.50 -5.82 -2.05
CA SER A 650 -36.53 -7.04 -2.86
C SER A 650 -37.78 -7.88 -2.52
N PRO A 651 -38.31 -8.65 -3.47
CA PRO A 651 -39.40 -9.58 -3.21
C PRO A 651 -39.15 -10.46 -1.99
N ALA A 652 -37.92 -10.99 -1.85
CA ALA A 652 -37.53 -11.82 -0.72
C ALA A 652 -37.61 -11.08 0.63
N ALA A 653 -37.15 -9.82 0.70
CA ALA A 653 -37.22 -9.02 1.92
C ALA A 653 -38.67 -8.66 2.30
N ALA A 654 -39.50 -8.30 1.31
CA ALA A 654 -40.92 -8.04 1.53
C ALA A 654 -41.65 -9.30 2.01
N ARG A 655 -41.37 -10.46 1.39
CA ARG A 655 -41.92 -11.76 1.80
C ARG A 655 -41.53 -12.11 3.24
N ALA A 656 -40.27 -11.93 3.62
CA ALA A 656 -39.82 -12.22 5.00
C ALA A 656 -40.58 -11.38 6.04
N VAL A 657 -40.83 -10.09 5.77
CA VAL A 657 -41.66 -9.26 6.65
C VAL A 657 -43.09 -9.81 6.73
N MET A 658 -43.70 -10.16 5.60
CA MET A 658 -45.07 -10.66 5.57
C MET A 658 -45.23 -12.03 6.24
N GLU A 659 -44.30 -12.97 6.03
CA GLU A 659 -44.26 -14.25 6.74
C GLU A 659 -44.17 -14.04 8.25
N THR A 660 -43.36 -13.08 8.71
CA THR A 660 -43.27 -12.72 10.13
C THR A 660 -44.60 -12.16 10.66
N VAL A 661 -45.25 -11.27 9.90
CA VAL A 661 -46.55 -10.68 10.25
C VAL A 661 -47.64 -11.74 10.34
N GLU A 662 -47.72 -12.65 9.38
CA GLU A 662 -48.68 -13.75 9.36
C GLU A 662 -48.47 -14.69 10.56
N ALA A 663 -47.22 -15.03 10.86
CA ALA A 663 -46.86 -15.87 11.99
C ALA A 663 -47.21 -15.22 13.34
N LEU A 664 -46.96 -13.90 13.49
CA LEU A 664 -47.35 -13.14 14.68
C LEU A 664 -48.88 -13.07 14.85
N LYS A 665 -49.63 -12.81 13.78
CA LYS A 665 -51.10 -12.79 13.80
C LYS A 665 -51.69 -14.14 14.18
N ALA A 666 -51.08 -15.24 13.72
CA ALA A 666 -51.50 -16.60 14.09
C ALA A 666 -51.36 -16.89 15.60
N GLN A 667 -50.54 -16.11 16.32
CA GLN A 667 -50.35 -16.17 17.77
C GLN A 667 -51.10 -15.04 18.51
N ASP A 668 -52.16 -14.50 17.91
CA ASP A 668 -53.03 -13.45 18.46
C ASP A 668 -52.34 -12.09 18.70
N HIS A 669 -51.15 -11.85 18.14
CA HIS A 669 -50.54 -10.52 18.16
C HIS A 669 -51.22 -9.57 17.16
N GLU A 670 -51.27 -8.28 17.51
CA GLU A 670 -51.78 -7.23 16.62
C GLU A 670 -50.63 -6.74 15.73
N CYS A 671 -50.79 -6.81 14.41
CA CYS A 671 -49.81 -6.26 13.45
C CYS A 671 -50.47 -5.19 12.59
N ILE A 672 -49.92 -3.98 12.63
CA ILE A 672 -50.41 -2.80 11.91
C ILE A 672 -49.36 -2.36 10.90
N GLU A 673 -49.76 -2.20 9.64
CA GLU A 673 -48.92 -1.56 8.64
C GLU A 673 -48.78 -0.08 8.98
N ILE A 674 -47.53 0.40 9.07
CA ILE A 674 -47.23 1.80 9.39
C ILE A 674 -46.57 2.47 8.19
N GLU A 675 -46.91 3.74 8.00
CA GLU A 675 -46.16 4.61 7.11
C GLU A 675 -44.97 5.20 7.88
N ILE A 676 -43.77 5.09 7.32
CA ILE A 676 -42.57 5.68 7.92
C ILE A 676 -42.31 7.07 7.32
N PRO A 677 -41.71 8.01 8.08
CA PRO A 677 -41.31 9.31 7.54
C PRO A 677 -40.35 9.16 6.36
N ASP A 678 -40.32 10.17 5.49
CA ASP A 678 -39.41 10.24 4.35
C ASP A 678 -37.95 10.10 4.82
N VAL A 679 -37.29 9.03 4.39
CA VAL A 679 -35.93 8.71 4.84
C VAL A 679 -34.86 9.51 4.10
N SER A 680 -35.22 10.24 3.03
CA SER A 680 -34.29 11.00 2.20
C SER A 680 -33.54 12.06 3.01
N ASP A 681 -34.27 12.84 3.81
CA ASP A 681 -33.69 13.86 4.70
C ASP A 681 -32.73 13.22 5.73
N SER A 682 -33.10 12.06 6.27
CA SER A 682 -32.25 11.34 7.23
C SER A 682 -30.96 10.82 6.60
N LEU A 683 -31.03 10.33 5.36
CA LEU A 683 -29.87 9.89 4.60
C LEU A 683 -28.95 11.06 4.25
N GLU A 684 -29.53 12.18 3.83
CA GLU A 684 -28.81 13.41 3.52
C GLU A 684 -28.05 13.94 4.76
N ILE A 685 -28.72 14.01 5.91
CA ILE A 685 -28.11 14.38 7.20
C ILE A 685 -27.00 13.38 7.58
N TYR A 686 -27.25 12.07 7.43
CA TYR A 686 -26.26 11.04 7.71
C TYR A 686 -24.99 11.28 6.89
N LEU A 687 -25.14 11.48 5.57
CA LEU A 687 -24.03 11.75 4.65
C LEU A 687 -23.30 13.05 4.98
N ALA A 688 -24.02 14.12 5.32
CA ALA A 688 -23.42 15.39 5.72
C ALA A 688 -22.57 15.25 6.99
N LEU A 689 -23.06 14.53 8.00
CA LEU A 689 -22.35 14.32 9.27
C LEU A 689 -21.09 13.47 9.08
N VAL A 690 -21.21 12.32 8.40
CA VAL A 690 -20.05 11.42 8.20
C VAL A 690 -19.01 12.00 7.25
N SER A 691 -19.38 12.96 6.40
CA SER A 691 -18.48 13.66 5.48
C SER A 691 -17.98 15.01 5.99
N ALA A 692 -18.28 15.40 7.23
CA ALA A 692 -18.08 16.78 7.72
C ALA A 692 -16.64 17.31 7.62
N ASP A 693 -15.62 16.46 7.71
CA ASP A 693 -14.21 16.84 7.53
C ASP A 693 -13.66 16.53 6.12
N GLY A 694 -14.55 16.17 5.19
CA GLY A 694 -14.24 15.66 3.86
C GLY A 694 -13.55 14.28 3.90
N TYR A 695 -13.76 13.48 4.94
CA TYR A 695 -13.13 12.18 5.20
C TYR A 695 -11.62 12.23 5.47
N LYS A 696 -11.04 13.43 5.64
CA LYS A 696 -9.58 13.60 5.77
C LYS A 696 -9.00 12.77 6.90
N ARG A 697 -9.66 12.75 8.06
CA ARG A 697 -9.21 11.99 9.22
C ARG A 697 -9.31 10.49 8.99
N MET A 698 -10.47 10.03 8.50
CA MET A 698 -10.75 8.62 8.20
C MET A 698 -9.76 8.03 7.18
N THR A 699 -9.41 8.79 6.14
CA THR A 699 -8.51 8.33 5.07
C THR A 699 -7.03 8.58 5.38
N SER A 700 -6.71 9.40 6.38
CA SER A 700 -5.31 9.73 6.72
C SER A 700 -4.41 8.51 7.00
N PRO A 701 -4.88 7.38 7.58
CA PRO A 701 -4.04 6.22 7.85
C PRO A 701 -3.83 5.29 6.66
N ILE A 702 -4.56 5.47 5.54
CA ILE A 702 -4.42 4.64 4.32
C ILE A 702 -2.96 4.61 3.87
N GLY A 703 -2.28 5.77 3.88
CA GLY A 703 -0.88 5.86 3.53
C GLY A 703 -0.61 5.28 2.13
N PRO A 704 0.26 4.25 2.00
CA PRO A 704 0.59 3.64 0.71
C PRO A 704 -0.39 2.56 0.24
N ASP A 705 -1.37 2.21 1.07
CA ASP A 705 -2.34 1.18 0.71
C ASP A 705 -3.17 1.64 -0.50
N PRO A 706 -3.47 0.75 -1.46
CA PRO A 706 -4.48 1.04 -2.45
C PRO A 706 -5.81 1.25 -1.73
N MET A 707 -6.55 2.29 -2.15
CA MET A 707 -7.88 2.53 -1.59
C MET A 707 -8.86 1.52 -2.19
N GLU A 708 -9.60 0.83 -1.32
CA GLU A 708 -10.58 -0.15 -1.75
C GLU A 708 -11.70 0.48 -2.60
N PRO A 709 -12.14 -0.15 -3.71
CA PRO A 709 -13.19 0.40 -4.57
C PRO A 709 -14.50 0.69 -3.84
N SER A 710 -14.82 -0.08 -2.79
CA SER A 710 -16.02 0.15 -1.97
C SER A 710 -15.99 1.48 -1.20
N LEU A 711 -14.82 2.08 -1.03
CA LEU A 711 -14.67 3.42 -0.44
C LEU A 711 -14.89 4.55 -1.45
N PHE A 712 -15.01 4.25 -2.74
CA PHE A 712 -15.21 5.27 -3.78
C PHE A 712 -16.49 6.09 -3.53
N LEU A 713 -17.63 5.40 -3.37
CA LEU A 713 -18.92 6.06 -3.16
C LEU A 713 -18.91 6.94 -1.89
N PRO A 714 -18.50 6.45 -0.70
CA PRO A 714 -18.50 7.27 0.49
C PRO A 714 -17.47 8.41 0.43
N VAL A 715 -16.28 8.22 -0.16
CA VAL A 715 -15.20 9.24 -0.08
C VAL A 715 -15.19 10.23 -1.24
N TYR A 716 -15.36 9.75 -2.48
CA TYR A 716 -15.28 10.58 -3.68
C TYR A 716 -16.66 10.94 -4.23
N GLY A 717 -17.63 10.02 -4.18
CA GLY A 717 -19.00 10.30 -4.62
C GLY A 717 -19.63 11.47 -3.86
N SER A 718 -19.37 11.56 -2.56
CA SER A 718 -19.81 12.64 -1.66
C SER A 718 -19.13 14.00 -1.90
N ARG A 719 -18.02 14.04 -2.66
CA ARG A 719 -17.30 15.29 -3.01
C ARG A 719 -17.77 15.87 -4.35
N ILE A 720 -18.62 15.16 -5.09
CA ILE A 720 -19.21 15.67 -6.32
C ILE A 720 -20.25 16.73 -5.90
N PRO A 721 -20.12 17.99 -6.35
CA PRO A 721 -20.97 19.06 -5.89
C PRO A 721 -22.43 18.85 -6.34
N VAL A 722 -23.32 18.69 -5.38
CA VAL A 722 -24.77 18.85 -5.58
C VAL A 722 -25.08 20.24 -5.04
N GLN A 723 -25.43 21.19 -5.92
CA GLN A 723 -25.60 22.59 -5.52
C GLN A 723 -26.64 22.75 -4.39
N ALA A 724 -26.20 23.46 -3.34
CA ALA A 724 -26.95 24.10 -2.25
C ALA A 724 -27.61 23.18 -1.20
N MET A 725 -27.01 23.10 -0.02
CA MET A 725 -27.69 22.62 1.19
C MET A 725 -27.47 23.61 2.36
N PRO A 726 -28.54 24.18 2.96
CA PRO A 726 -28.45 25.08 4.11
C PRO A 726 -28.28 24.32 5.44
N GLN A 727 -27.60 24.95 6.40
CA GLN A 727 -27.37 24.43 7.76
C GLN A 727 -28.61 24.53 8.66
N ILE A 728 -29.15 23.43 9.21
CA ILE A 728 -29.99 23.40 10.44
C ILE A 728 -29.89 21.99 11.13
N PRO A 729 -30.46 21.74 12.35
CA PRO A 729 -29.78 21.19 13.51
C PRO A 729 -29.91 19.66 13.70
N HIS A 730 -29.19 19.15 14.69
CA HIS A 730 -28.83 17.75 14.91
C HIS A 730 -29.95 16.82 15.38
N GLY A 731 -29.93 15.58 14.88
CA GLY A 731 -30.62 14.43 15.44
C GLY A 731 -30.02 13.12 14.93
N GLY A 732 -29.21 12.45 15.76
CA GLY A 732 -28.75 11.08 15.50
C GLY A 732 -29.83 10.07 15.91
N SER A 733 -29.97 8.99 15.15
CA SER A 733 -30.96 7.92 15.42
C SER A 733 -30.83 7.36 16.84
N THR A 734 -31.93 7.39 17.60
CA THR A 734 -32.01 6.95 19.00
C THR A 734 -32.58 5.53 19.18
N THR A 735 -32.89 4.80 18.11
CA THR A 735 -33.61 3.50 18.23
C THR A 735 -32.67 2.32 18.48
N VAL A 736 -33.19 1.27 19.12
CA VAL A 736 -32.54 -0.04 19.23
C VAL A 736 -32.99 -0.88 18.05
N ASN A 737 -32.05 -1.56 17.40
CA ASN A 737 -32.34 -2.37 16.22
C ASN A 737 -31.70 -3.74 16.38
N SER A 738 -32.40 -4.81 16.06
CA SER A 738 -31.87 -6.16 16.10
C SER A 738 -32.32 -6.97 14.90
N LEU A 739 -31.66 -8.09 14.64
CA LEU A 739 -31.89 -8.89 13.45
C LEU A 739 -32.18 -10.35 13.80
N VAL A 740 -33.27 -10.86 13.23
CA VAL A 740 -33.71 -12.26 13.33
C VAL A 740 -33.76 -12.85 11.92
N VAL A 741 -33.16 -14.03 11.72
CA VAL A 741 -33.20 -14.73 10.44
C VAL A 741 -34.59 -15.32 10.26
N ILE A 742 -35.25 -15.06 9.14
CA ILE A 742 -36.66 -15.44 8.93
C ILE A 742 -36.80 -16.52 7.89
N THR A 743 -36.16 -16.34 6.73
CA THR A 743 -36.34 -17.16 5.53
C THR A 743 -35.05 -17.15 4.70
N HIS A 744 -35.10 -17.72 3.50
CA HIS A 744 -34.05 -17.60 2.49
C HIS A 744 -34.66 -17.08 1.19
N VAL A 745 -33.82 -16.60 0.27
CA VAL A 745 -34.23 -16.31 -1.10
C VAL A 745 -34.66 -17.63 -1.74
N ASP A 746 -35.86 -17.61 -2.34
CA ASP A 746 -36.47 -18.72 -3.05
C ASP A 746 -36.60 -18.32 -4.52
N ALA A 747 -35.84 -19.00 -5.39
CA ALA A 747 -35.79 -18.70 -6.81
C ALA A 747 -37.16 -18.79 -7.51
N HIS A 748 -38.15 -19.49 -6.96
CA HIS A 748 -39.48 -19.59 -7.57
C HIS A 748 -40.42 -18.51 -7.06
N LYS A 749 -40.35 -18.17 -5.76
CA LYS A 749 -41.27 -17.21 -5.14
C LYS A 749 -40.81 -15.76 -5.27
N ASP A 750 -39.50 -15.52 -5.35
CA ASP A 750 -38.92 -14.18 -5.25
C ASP A 750 -38.57 -13.55 -6.60
N GLN A 751 -39.22 -14.00 -7.66
CA GLN A 751 -39.08 -13.43 -9.00
C GLN A 751 -39.61 -11.99 -9.05
N ILE A 752 -38.97 -11.15 -9.88
CA ILE A 752 -39.46 -9.80 -10.16
C ILE A 752 -40.69 -9.89 -11.05
N THR A 753 -41.87 -9.56 -10.51
CA THR A 753 -43.16 -9.62 -11.21
C THR A 753 -43.56 -8.25 -11.78
N GLU A 754 -44.48 -8.22 -12.74
CA GLU A 754 -45.08 -6.98 -13.26
C GLU A 754 -45.80 -6.17 -12.16
N ALA A 755 -46.41 -6.86 -11.20
CA ALA A 755 -47.00 -6.23 -10.02
C ALA A 755 -45.94 -5.53 -9.17
N TRP A 756 -44.76 -6.14 -9.00
CA TRP A 756 -43.63 -5.52 -8.29
C TRP A 756 -43.08 -4.31 -9.05
N THR A 757 -43.02 -4.33 -10.39
CA THR A 757 -42.48 -3.20 -11.19
C THR A 757 -43.44 -2.02 -11.31
N SER A 758 -44.72 -2.20 -10.99
CA SER A 758 -45.75 -1.14 -11.10
C SER A 758 -45.39 0.15 -10.31
N PRO A 759 -45.60 1.34 -10.90
CA PRO A 759 -45.24 2.62 -10.29
C PRO A 759 -46.27 3.06 -9.25
N ASN A 760 -46.05 2.68 -7.98
CA ASN A 760 -46.92 3.08 -6.86
C ASN A 760 -46.43 4.31 -6.06
N SER A 761 -45.38 5.03 -6.48
CA SER A 761 -44.96 6.28 -5.80
C SER A 761 -44.07 7.17 -6.69
N SER A 762 -44.31 8.48 -6.63
CA SER A 762 -43.59 9.54 -7.34
C SER A 762 -42.26 9.96 -6.70
N LYS A 763 -41.90 9.40 -5.53
CA LYS A 763 -40.70 9.79 -4.76
C LYS A 763 -39.48 8.86 -4.92
N ARG A 764 -39.54 7.87 -5.83
CA ARG A 764 -38.55 6.80 -5.96
C ARG A 764 -37.43 7.12 -6.94
N SER A 765 -36.24 6.57 -6.70
CA SER A 765 -35.12 6.67 -7.64
C SER A 765 -35.21 5.61 -8.75
N VAL A 766 -35.73 6.01 -9.91
CA VAL A 766 -35.88 5.15 -11.11
C VAL A 766 -34.53 4.53 -11.54
N LEU A 767 -33.46 5.32 -11.50
CA LEU A 767 -32.12 4.85 -11.89
C LEU A 767 -31.59 3.76 -10.94
N MET A 768 -31.83 3.91 -9.64
CA MET A 768 -31.40 2.93 -8.64
C MET A 768 -32.18 1.62 -8.79
N GLU A 769 -33.51 1.71 -8.94
CA GLU A 769 -34.36 0.53 -9.16
C GLU A 769 -34.01 -0.20 -10.45
N GLN A 770 -33.74 0.53 -11.54
CA GLN A 770 -33.29 -0.07 -12.79
C GLN A 770 -31.99 -0.86 -12.60
N ARG A 771 -31.00 -0.28 -11.91
CA ARG A 771 -29.73 -0.99 -11.63
C ARG A 771 -29.90 -2.22 -10.73
N LEU A 772 -30.77 -2.12 -9.73
CA LEU A 772 -31.00 -3.21 -8.78
C LEU A 772 -31.73 -4.38 -9.44
N TYR A 773 -32.74 -4.12 -10.27
CA TYR A 773 -33.73 -5.15 -10.62
C TYR A 773 -33.93 -5.41 -12.12
N THR A 774 -33.66 -4.43 -13.00
CA THR A 774 -34.04 -4.54 -14.43
C THR A 774 -32.91 -4.26 -15.42
N ALA A 775 -31.69 -3.98 -14.96
CA ALA A 775 -30.53 -3.78 -15.81
C ALA A 775 -30.16 -5.08 -16.53
N ALA A 776 -29.35 -4.98 -17.60
CA ALA A 776 -28.85 -6.16 -18.32
C ALA A 776 -28.08 -7.15 -17.40
N ASN A 777 -27.51 -6.64 -16.32
CA ASN A 777 -26.95 -7.43 -15.22
C ASN A 777 -27.45 -6.83 -13.89
N PRO A 778 -28.63 -7.26 -13.39
CA PRO A 778 -29.23 -6.69 -12.19
C PRO A 778 -28.46 -7.15 -10.95
N MET A 779 -28.39 -6.28 -9.92
CA MET A 779 -27.77 -6.67 -8.65
C MET A 779 -28.58 -7.72 -7.90
N TYR A 780 -29.92 -7.71 -8.04
CA TYR A 780 -30.81 -8.71 -7.48
C TYR A 780 -31.13 -9.78 -8.52
N ASN A 781 -30.70 -11.01 -8.26
CA ASN A 781 -30.99 -12.16 -9.09
C ASN A 781 -31.42 -13.33 -8.19
N PRO A 782 -32.72 -13.65 -8.10
CA PRO A 782 -33.22 -14.67 -7.19
C PRO A 782 -32.75 -16.09 -7.53
N ILE A 783 -32.34 -16.35 -8.78
CA ILE A 783 -31.78 -17.65 -9.17
C ILE A 783 -30.34 -17.79 -8.66
N GLU A 784 -29.52 -16.75 -8.80
CA GLU A 784 -28.13 -16.78 -8.31
C GLU A 784 -28.01 -16.61 -6.79
N MET A 785 -29.02 -15.98 -6.19
CA MET A 785 -29.12 -15.76 -4.75
C MET A 785 -29.90 -16.85 -4.02
N ASP A 786 -30.35 -17.89 -4.72
CA ASP A 786 -31.16 -18.96 -4.11
C ASP A 786 -30.46 -19.53 -2.85
N CYS A 787 -31.26 -19.83 -1.82
CA CYS A 787 -30.81 -20.25 -0.50
C CYS A 787 -30.03 -19.20 0.33
N MET A 788 -29.76 -17.99 -0.19
CA MET A 788 -29.16 -16.94 0.63
C MET A 788 -30.13 -16.49 1.74
N PRO A 789 -29.64 -16.25 2.97
CA PRO A 789 -30.50 -15.94 4.10
C PRO A 789 -31.15 -14.55 3.98
N VAL A 790 -32.36 -14.45 4.51
CA VAL A 790 -33.16 -13.22 4.57
C VAL A 790 -33.69 -13.04 5.99
N SER A 791 -33.49 -11.83 6.51
CA SER A 791 -33.75 -11.52 7.91
C SER A 791 -34.67 -10.32 8.05
N VAL A 792 -35.38 -10.25 9.18
CA VAL A 792 -36.20 -9.10 9.56
C VAL A 792 -35.54 -8.36 10.70
N GLN A 793 -35.66 -7.03 10.64
CA GLN A 793 -35.18 -6.15 11.70
C GLN A 793 -36.30 -5.87 12.71
N ILE A 794 -36.06 -6.18 13.99
CA ILE A 794 -36.95 -5.79 15.08
C ILE A 794 -36.41 -4.48 15.67
N VAL A 795 -37.29 -3.50 15.84
CA VAL A 795 -36.93 -2.14 16.26
C VAL A 795 -37.67 -1.77 17.53
N GLY A 796 -36.95 -1.23 18.50
CA GLY A 796 -37.48 -0.76 19.77
C GLY A 796 -37.01 0.65 20.13
N LYS A 797 -37.57 1.19 21.21
CA LYS A 797 -37.20 2.50 21.73
C LYS A 797 -35.80 2.47 22.32
N LYS A 798 -35.18 3.65 22.42
CA LYS A 798 -33.92 3.85 23.14
C LYS A 798 -34.05 3.28 24.55
N TRP A 799 -33.04 2.53 24.97
CA TRP A 799 -32.94 1.90 26.28
C TRP A 799 -34.06 0.91 26.58
N GLU A 800 -34.67 0.31 25.56
CA GLU A 800 -35.59 -0.83 25.71
C GLU A 800 -34.99 -2.08 25.06
N ASP A 801 -33.65 -2.20 25.12
CA ASP A 801 -32.87 -3.27 24.53
C ASP A 801 -33.36 -4.66 24.93
N GLU A 802 -33.69 -4.85 26.20
CA GLU A 802 -34.17 -6.14 26.73
C GLU A 802 -35.54 -6.52 26.16
N LYS A 803 -36.43 -5.55 25.93
CA LYS A 803 -37.72 -5.80 25.26
C LYS A 803 -37.51 -6.21 23.82
N VAL A 804 -36.54 -5.60 23.13
CA VAL A 804 -36.18 -5.98 21.75
C VAL A 804 -35.69 -7.42 21.70
N VAL A 805 -34.79 -7.82 22.60
CA VAL A 805 -34.31 -9.21 22.68
C VAL A 805 -35.46 -10.18 22.98
N ALA A 806 -36.36 -9.86 23.92
CA ALA A 806 -37.53 -10.71 24.19
C ALA A 806 -38.49 -10.80 23.00
N MET A 807 -38.69 -9.72 22.24
CA MET A 807 -39.47 -9.77 20.99
C MET A 807 -38.78 -10.60 19.91
N MET A 808 -37.43 -10.60 19.86
CA MET A 808 -36.70 -11.52 18.98
C MET A 808 -36.96 -12.96 19.35
N THR A 809 -36.95 -13.31 20.65
CA THR A 809 -37.25 -14.66 21.12
C THR A 809 -38.66 -15.08 20.70
N ILE A 810 -39.65 -14.20 20.87
CA ILE A 810 -41.03 -14.46 20.42
C ILE A 810 -41.06 -14.75 18.91
N VAL A 811 -40.45 -13.90 18.08
CA VAL A 811 -40.43 -14.12 16.63
C VAL A 811 -39.69 -15.42 16.26
N ASP A 812 -38.57 -15.70 16.93
CA ASP A 812 -37.76 -16.89 16.67
C ASP A 812 -38.48 -18.18 17.05
N ASP A 813 -39.15 -18.21 18.21
CA ASP A 813 -39.91 -19.35 18.70
C ASP A 813 -41.11 -19.65 17.81
N ILE A 814 -41.85 -18.62 17.39
CA ILE A 814 -43.07 -18.77 16.57
C ILE A 814 -42.75 -19.40 15.20
N LEU A 815 -41.64 -19.00 14.60
CA LEU A 815 -41.21 -19.52 13.31
C LEU A 815 -40.53 -20.91 13.43
N GLY A 816 -40.18 -21.34 14.65
CA GLY A 816 -39.75 -22.70 15.00
C GLY A 816 -38.31 -23.05 14.58
N PRO A 817 -37.76 -24.19 15.06
CA PRO A 817 -36.37 -24.60 14.84
C PRO A 817 -36.11 -25.31 13.50
N ASN A 818 -37.15 -25.81 12.81
CA ASN A 818 -37.03 -26.67 11.62
C ASN A 818 -36.96 -25.90 10.30
N ARG A 819 -36.42 -24.68 10.30
CA ARG A 819 -36.46 -23.82 9.10
C ARG A 819 -35.47 -24.24 8.01
N GLY A 820 -34.43 -25.01 8.35
CA GLY A 820 -33.48 -25.58 7.39
C GLY A 820 -32.35 -24.65 6.94
N PHE A 821 -32.35 -23.39 7.36
CA PHE A 821 -31.32 -22.37 7.06
C PHE A 821 -30.91 -21.60 8.33
N GLY A 822 -29.80 -20.87 8.27
CA GLY A 822 -29.24 -20.12 9.41
C GLY A 822 -28.13 -20.87 10.17
N PRO A 823 -27.67 -20.33 11.31
CA PRO A 823 -26.54 -20.89 12.06
C PRO A 823 -26.90 -22.29 12.56
N ARG A 824 -25.95 -23.23 12.58
CA ARG A 824 -26.17 -24.68 12.83
C ARG A 824 -26.91 -25.44 11.72
N GLY A 825 -27.52 -24.76 10.74
CA GLY A 825 -28.14 -25.36 9.55
C GLY A 825 -27.20 -25.49 8.35
N PHE A 826 -26.04 -24.81 8.37
CA PHE A 826 -25.08 -24.73 7.26
C PHE A 826 -24.61 -26.09 6.73
N VAL A 827 -24.50 -27.11 7.59
CA VAL A 827 -24.09 -28.48 7.19
C VAL A 827 -25.02 -29.05 6.11
N ASN A 828 -26.29 -28.66 6.09
CA ASN A 828 -27.26 -29.15 5.09
C ASN A 828 -27.10 -28.48 3.71
N HIS A 829 -26.45 -27.31 3.62
CA HIS A 829 -26.30 -26.56 2.38
C HIS A 829 -25.01 -26.87 1.60
N VAL A 830 -23.97 -27.41 2.26
CA VAL A 830 -22.69 -27.73 1.60
C VAL A 830 -22.66 -29.18 1.06
N THR A 831 -23.61 -30.02 1.46
CA THR A 831 -23.71 -31.42 1.03
C THR A 831 -24.71 -31.66 -0.11
N SER A 832 -25.39 -30.62 -0.57
CA SER A 832 -26.21 -30.60 -1.80
C SER A 832 -25.48 -29.85 -2.90
#